data_AF-A0A1Y4MH02-F1
#
_entry.id   AF-A0A1Y4MH02-F1
#
_cell.length_a   1.000
_cell.length_b   1.000
_cell.length_c   1.000
_cell.angle_alpha   90.00
_cell.angle_beta   90.00
_cell.angle_gamma   90.00
#
_symmetry.space_group_name_H-M   'P 1'
#
loop_
_entity.id
_entity.type
_entity.pdbx_description
1 polymer ?
#
loop_
_entity_poly.entity_id
_entity_poly.type
_entity_poly.pdbx_seq_one_letter_code
_entity_poly.pdbx_strand_id
1 'polypeptide(L)'
;MKILHTADIHLGDLTGPVRDGKNARRQDTIACMKYIAQRAATETPNITIIAGDLFNRSRVWADTALDDVNDAITEFIRPLCRSSEHVVLLFGTENHDNPRAFETVREITKDEKNLHIYTAPGIEKLTTSAGPIQILALPGFDKGRLRLFCPGADKEAENRNATALINDVLLGLSTELDKSIPSILVAHYTVAGSEADNGSTFLAGQDVVILPSTIDSTGVDLACFGHIHRPQKLPCNTPAYYCGSPNQLNFNDEGVEHGFWLHRIYTSPVGEPGTAVETKFDQTPERQHYTYRMGPEDVTAFTASGELPEAPEPLKDAIVRVRYNCTAEQEKALNKADLQKKLLAAGAFYVAEVLPEDVEDVAGESEVTEHEGPTEALERYLKKLEVTPEEAARLMELAAPLIKKADDGRDADKRTGNFAPISIEVKNYRSYTEAEFDFSDVHMAMVNGQNGVGKSSLFMDAIADCLYEQTRKEDIGGWVRDGTKSGAITFTFGMGAETYRVIRTRTKSGRGTLAIHRRNPETGEWLDESDTTMKLTQARIERVLGMDCNTFCSVALIRQDAYGLFLEASSDRRMEVLSALLGLDIYGRLEDLAKDGASEQRRKIAATRERLSVLEEQIAAKAELEAELGQYDDKISAAQKEAETLETAIAAAQRSEAMREELTKQAEAKEQEASATGADITDKGNRLAAVKAQLSNAETLAAAAPAAEEAAAAVEQARAVIEAAAPDEEKMRACIQSIADKEKTLITADRTIQSARQTIAEAEAIIAKGEDIRQAQGAIEALGTRRADAEARLRSFQQAHKAVLEAKAARDAQLAEVKAEISRREERIAYYAKRAALLEDSGCPAPENATCNFLKDAVAAKDSLETLREGLNGYRATAKTEYERLTAAFQQAKAAYTAIGDPAAELEEIAAEEAGHRQLAGLAPKLAAAETLVEELTKTIETEEARIRETTKAIEEANAALPQYREAHTRAEAARASLNAKKALADTLPQCRAASATADALRPQVSSLEADIEQLKQKQATATVEAAAIRSKIPAETGGSTLVALTARRRELTETVNALSANKGGTRTKLDAIAEAEEQAGEYRKDITAIARALNDYQTLVQAFGLDGIQYMIIRGVVPEIMHRANDILAAMTGGRMAVDIRTEKEQKSTQKIVNSLEVWINSITGGSRPYQSHSGGEKVKIALAVTLGLADVKARRAGVQLGMLFIDEPPFLDADGTEAYADALANMAARNPGMRILAISHDPTMKARFPQNIIVQGGENGSSVSME
;
A
#
# COMPACT_ATOMS: atom_id res chain seq x y z
N MET A 1 14.06 -24.25 64.25
CA MET A 1 15.12 -24.13 63.23
C MET A 1 14.92 -22.84 62.44
N LYS A 2 15.97 -22.03 62.24
CA LYS A 2 15.92 -20.80 61.43
C LYS A 2 16.41 -21.08 60.01
N ILE A 3 15.69 -20.59 59.01
CA ILE A 3 16.01 -20.77 57.60
C ILE A 3 15.99 -19.40 56.91
N LEU A 4 17.01 -19.12 56.09
CA LEU A 4 17.02 -17.99 55.17
C LEU A 4 16.73 -18.52 53.76
N HIS A 5 15.78 -17.93 53.06
CA HIS A 5 15.37 -18.33 51.70
C HIS A 5 15.44 -17.16 50.72
N THR A 6 16.30 -17.31 49.72
CA THR A 6 16.51 -16.37 48.60
C THR A 6 16.62 -17.16 47.30
N ALA A 7 16.45 -16.52 46.14
CA ALA A 7 16.64 -17.10 44.80
C ALA A 7 16.72 -15.97 43.78
N ASP A 8 16.80 -16.33 42.49
CA ASP A 8 16.64 -15.42 41.37
C ASP A 8 17.56 -14.19 41.48
N ILE A 9 18.82 -14.46 41.84
CA ILE A 9 19.83 -13.42 42.10
C ILE A 9 20.16 -12.67 40.81
N HIS A 10 20.15 -13.38 39.68
CA HIS A 10 20.48 -12.83 38.35
C HIS A 10 21.77 -11.99 38.38
N LEU A 11 22.84 -12.57 38.95
CA LEU A 11 24.14 -11.90 38.99
C LEU A 11 24.69 -11.76 37.56
N GLY A 12 24.93 -10.52 37.15
CA GLY A 12 25.54 -10.18 35.87
C GLY A 12 25.25 -8.73 35.49
N ASP A 13 25.53 -8.40 34.24
CA ASP A 13 25.26 -7.05 33.71
C ASP A 13 23.76 -6.89 33.41
N LEU A 14 23.16 -5.83 33.97
CA LEU A 14 21.76 -5.43 33.74
C LEU A 14 21.71 -4.09 33.00
N THR A 15 20.57 -3.74 32.41
CA THR A 15 20.39 -2.48 31.67
C THR A 15 20.63 -1.27 32.57
N GLY A 16 21.71 -0.52 32.31
CA GLY A 16 22.12 0.60 33.14
C GLY A 16 23.43 1.24 32.70
N PRO A 17 23.91 2.27 33.42
CA PRO A 17 25.10 3.00 33.06
C PRO A 17 26.35 2.17 33.38
N VAL A 18 27.36 2.27 32.51
CA VAL A 18 28.70 1.72 32.77
C VAL A 18 29.55 2.83 33.37
N ARG A 19 30.06 2.62 34.59
CA ARG A 19 30.93 3.55 35.31
C ARG A 19 32.28 2.87 35.54
N ASP A 20 33.36 3.53 35.15
CA ASP A 20 34.74 2.99 35.26
C ASP A 20 34.91 1.59 34.63
N GLY A 21 34.23 1.34 33.52
CA GLY A 21 34.28 0.06 32.79
C GLY A 21 33.47 -1.07 33.44
N LYS A 22 32.70 -0.81 34.51
CA LYS A 22 31.83 -1.78 35.16
C LYS A 22 30.36 -1.38 35.06
N ASN A 23 29.49 -2.35 34.86
CA ASN A 23 28.05 -2.13 34.87
C ASN A 23 27.60 -1.71 36.28
N ALA A 24 26.98 -0.53 36.41
CA ALA A 24 26.61 -0.01 37.73
C ALA A 24 25.42 -0.78 38.34
N ARG A 25 24.53 -1.35 37.52
CA ARG A 25 23.41 -2.18 37.99
C ARG A 25 23.86 -3.53 38.53
N ARG A 26 24.95 -4.11 37.98
CA ARG A 26 25.63 -5.27 38.58
C ARG A 26 26.02 -4.99 40.04
N GLN A 27 26.47 -3.76 40.34
CA GLN A 27 26.83 -3.38 41.71
C GLN A 27 25.62 -3.30 42.65
N ASP A 28 24.44 -2.93 42.14
CA ASP A 28 23.20 -2.95 42.93
C ASP A 28 22.84 -4.41 43.31
N THR A 29 22.96 -5.35 42.38
CA THR A 29 22.76 -6.78 42.67
C THR A 29 23.78 -7.29 43.71
N ILE A 30 25.06 -6.93 43.58
CA ILE A 30 26.10 -7.28 44.56
C ILE A 30 25.81 -6.64 45.94
N ALA A 31 25.28 -5.41 45.98
CA ALA A 31 24.89 -4.78 47.24
C ALA A 31 23.75 -5.53 47.93
N CYS A 32 22.76 -6.01 47.17
CA CYS A 32 21.68 -6.84 47.69
C CYS A 32 22.21 -8.20 48.21
N MET A 33 23.11 -8.85 47.47
CA MET A 33 23.79 -10.08 47.91
C MET A 33 24.55 -9.89 49.23
N LYS A 34 25.32 -8.79 49.34
CA LYS A 34 26.04 -8.42 50.57
C LYS A 34 25.10 -8.17 51.74
N TYR A 35 23.97 -7.51 51.50
CA TYR A 35 22.96 -7.26 52.52
C TYR A 35 22.38 -8.58 53.05
N ILE A 36 21.98 -9.49 52.16
CA ILE A 36 21.49 -10.82 52.53
C ILE A 36 22.54 -11.57 53.36
N ALA A 37 23.80 -11.58 52.93
CA ALA A 37 24.89 -12.21 53.67
C ALA A 37 25.12 -11.59 55.06
N GLN A 38 25.02 -10.26 55.18
CA GLN A 38 25.12 -9.56 56.46
C GLN A 38 23.95 -9.88 57.40
N ARG A 39 22.73 -9.96 56.85
CA ARG A 39 21.55 -10.38 57.61
C ARG A 39 21.69 -11.83 58.06
N ALA A 40 22.21 -12.73 57.22
CA ALA A 40 22.55 -14.10 57.61
C ALA A 40 23.55 -14.14 58.80
N ALA A 41 24.61 -13.32 58.77
CA ALA A 41 25.57 -13.22 59.88
C ALA A 41 24.94 -12.75 61.19
N THR A 42 23.89 -11.94 61.13
CA THR A 42 23.16 -11.44 62.30
C THR A 42 22.14 -12.45 62.82
N GLU A 43 21.39 -13.07 61.89
CA GLU A 43 20.30 -13.99 62.22
C GLU A 43 20.80 -15.42 62.55
N THR A 44 22.02 -15.74 62.12
CA THR A 44 22.69 -17.05 62.27
C THR A 44 21.78 -18.22 61.91
N PRO A 45 21.32 -18.30 60.64
CA PRO A 45 20.39 -19.34 60.23
C PRO A 45 21.03 -20.72 60.34
N ASN A 46 20.23 -21.72 60.72
CA ASN A 46 20.70 -23.10 60.66
C ASN A 46 20.90 -23.52 59.20
N ILE A 47 20.03 -23.05 58.29
CA ILE A 47 20.13 -23.33 56.86
C ILE A 47 19.88 -22.06 56.06
N THR A 48 20.72 -21.80 55.07
CA THR A 48 20.43 -20.83 54.01
C THR A 48 20.12 -21.57 52.70
N ILE A 49 19.07 -21.16 52.01
CA ILE A 49 18.58 -21.74 50.76
C ILE A 49 18.68 -20.68 49.66
N ILE A 50 19.38 -21.02 48.58
CA ILE A 50 19.45 -20.28 47.32
C ILE A 50 18.72 -21.14 46.27
N ALA A 51 17.45 -20.82 45.98
CA ALA A 51 16.57 -21.66 45.17
C ALA A 51 16.65 -21.37 43.65
N GLY A 52 17.87 -21.34 43.08
CA GLY A 52 18.11 -21.25 41.64
C GLY A 52 18.28 -19.83 41.07
N ASP A 53 18.67 -19.79 39.79
CA ASP A 53 18.97 -18.60 38.97
C ASP A 53 19.96 -17.65 39.67
N LEU A 54 21.15 -18.20 39.95
CA LEU A 54 22.25 -17.47 40.55
C LEU A 54 22.85 -16.45 39.57
N PHE A 55 22.97 -16.83 38.30
CA PHE A 55 23.55 -15.99 37.24
C PHE A 55 22.48 -15.40 36.31
N ASN A 56 22.72 -14.22 35.76
CA ASN A 56 21.77 -13.56 34.85
C ASN A 56 21.68 -14.25 33.48
N ARG A 57 22.77 -14.88 33.00
CA ARG A 57 22.82 -15.48 31.66
C ARG A 57 23.73 -16.69 31.64
N SER A 58 23.31 -17.76 30.97
CA SER A 58 24.11 -18.98 30.88
C SER A 58 25.27 -18.89 29.89
N ARG A 59 25.16 -18.00 28.89
CA ARG A 59 26.17 -17.80 27.84
C ARG A 59 26.70 -16.38 27.85
N VAL A 60 27.85 -16.19 28.48
CA VAL A 60 28.60 -14.94 28.50
C VAL A 60 30.04 -15.18 28.04
N TRP A 61 30.75 -14.11 27.69
CA TRP A 61 32.17 -14.19 27.36
C TRP A 61 32.96 -14.76 28.53
N ALA A 62 34.06 -15.45 28.23
CA ALA A 62 34.82 -16.17 29.27
C ALA A 62 35.26 -15.27 30.43
N ASP A 63 35.70 -14.03 30.14
CA ASP A 63 36.10 -13.07 31.16
C ASP A 63 34.93 -12.68 32.08
N THR A 64 33.75 -12.41 31.50
CA THR A 64 32.53 -12.10 32.26
C THR A 64 32.06 -13.28 33.11
N ALA A 65 32.11 -14.51 32.58
CA ALA A 65 31.75 -15.71 33.33
C ALA A 65 32.65 -15.90 34.55
N LEU A 66 33.94 -15.62 34.40
CA LEU A 66 34.90 -15.70 35.50
C LEU A 66 34.63 -14.63 36.55
N ASP A 67 34.32 -13.40 36.16
CA ASP A 67 33.95 -12.33 37.08
C ASP A 67 32.66 -12.67 37.84
N ASP A 68 31.64 -13.19 37.15
CA ASP A 68 30.37 -13.62 37.76
C ASP A 68 30.58 -14.73 38.78
N VAL A 69 31.32 -15.78 38.42
CA VAL A 69 31.64 -16.89 39.34
C VAL A 69 32.46 -16.38 40.53
N ASN A 70 33.43 -15.50 40.29
CA ASN A 70 34.25 -14.94 41.36
C ASN A 70 33.43 -14.09 42.34
N ASP A 71 32.57 -13.20 41.83
CA ASP A 71 31.71 -12.35 42.65
C ASP A 71 30.68 -13.20 43.43
N ALA A 72 30.06 -14.21 42.80
CA ALA A 72 29.13 -15.13 43.46
C ALA A 72 29.80 -15.87 44.63
N ILE A 73 31.03 -16.36 44.45
CA ILE A 73 31.76 -17.09 45.49
C ILE A 73 32.19 -16.16 46.62
N THR A 74 32.81 -15.02 46.27
CA THR A 74 33.47 -14.15 47.24
C THR A 74 32.50 -13.29 48.02
N GLU A 75 31.47 -12.75 47.37
CA GLU A 75 30.56 -11.77 47.95
C GLU A 75 29.29 -12.41 48.53
N PHE A 76 28.99 -13.67 48.19
CA PHE A 76 27.73 -14.31 48.59
C PHE A 76 27.90 -15.72 49.19
N ILE A 77 28.37 -16.70 48.41
CA ILE A 77 28.38 -18.11 48.85
C ILE A 77 29.26 -18.31 50.09
N ARG A 78 30.53 -17.89 50.06
CA ARG A 78 31.43 -18.06 51.22
C ARG A 78 30.96 -17.27 52.46
N PRO A 79 30.54 -16.00 52.34
CA PRO A 79 29.90 -15.29 53.46
C PRO A 79 28.71 -16.03 54.08
N LEU A 80 27.85 -16.64 53.25
CA LEU A 80 26.72 -17.44 53.74
C LEU A 80 27.18 -18.73 54.42
N CYS A 81 28.19 -19.44 53.89
CA CYS A 81 28.76 -20.64 54.51
C CYS A 81 29.40 -20.35 55.87
N ARG A 82 29.97 -19.15 56.07
CA ARG A 82 30.52 -18.73 57.38
C ARG A 82 29.43 -18.40 58.40
N SER A 83 28.26 -17.99 57.93
CA SER A 83 27.18 -17.45 58.75
C SER A 83 26.06 -18.47 59.03
N SER A 84 26.03 -19.55 58.28
CA SER A 84 25.00 -20.60 58.35
C SER A 84 25.63 -21.96 58.64
N GLU A 85 24.92 -22.83 59.37
CA GLU A 85 25.44 -24.18 59.59
C GLU A 85 25.46 -25.01 58.30
N HIS A 86 24.45 -24.81 57.44
CA HIS A 86 24.40 -25.36 56.08
C HIS A 86 23.93 -24.31 55.07
N VAL A 87 24.46 -24.40 53.84
CA VAL A 87 24.00 -23.61 52.69
C VAL A 87 23.58 -24.58 51.60
N VAL A 88 22.38 -24.40 51.07
CA VAL A 88 21.79 -25.17 49.98
C VAL A 88 21.73 -24.26 48.75
N LEU A 89 22.42 -24.66 47.68
CA LEU A 89 22.38 -23.99 46.39
C LEU A 89 21.72 -24.92 45.37
N LEU A 90 20.55 -24.53 44.90
CA LEU A 90 19.83 -25.22 43.84
C LEU A 90 20.24 -24.66 42.48
N PHE A 91 20.38 -25.52 41.48
CA PHE A 91 20.47 -25.11 40.08
C PHE A 91 19.10 -24.61 39.59
N GLY A 92 19.06 -23.42 38.99
CA GLY A 92 17.86 -22.85 38.40
C GLY A 92 17.59 -23.40 36.99
N THR A 93 17.43 -22.52 36.02
CA THR A 93 17.20 -22.89 34.61
C THR A 93 18.49 -22.85 33.79
N GLU A 94 18.58 -23.68 32.73
CA GLU A 94 19.77 -23.69 31.85
C GLU A 94 19.96 -22.39 31.03
N ASN A 95 18.95 -21.51 30.99
CA ASN A 95 19.04 -20.21 30.32
C ASN A 95 19.80 -19.17 31.16
N HIS A 96 19.76 -19.32 32.49
CA HIS A 96 20.40 -18.45 33.45
C HIS A 96 21.66 -19.10 34.03
N ASP A 97 21.51 -20.29 34.63
CA ASP A 97 22.59 -21.02 35.26
C ASP A 97 23.30 -21.95 34.26
N ASN A 98 24.60 -21.73 34.04
CA ASN A 98 25.41 -22.60 33.20
C ASN A 98 25.93 -23.82 34.01
N PRO A 99 25.70 -25.07 33.56
CA PRO A 99 26.22 -26.26 34.24
C PRO A 99 27.74 -26.21 34.49
N ARG A 100 28.53 -25.69 33.54
CA ARG A 100 29.99 -25.54 33.70
C ARG A 100 30.38 -24.48 34.71
N ALA A 101 29.59 -23.41 34.84
CA ALA A 101 29.81 -22.41 35.88
C ALA A 101 29.55 -23.03 37.26
N PHE A 102 28.49 -23.83 37.42
CA PHE A 102 28.20 -24.57 38.66
C PHE A 102 29.25 -25.66 38.97
N GLU A 103 29.79 -26.35 37.96
CA GLU A 103 30.95 -27.24 38.13
C GLU A 103 32.16 -26.46 38.65
N THR A 104 32.41 -25.27 38.10
CA THR A 104 33.51 -24.40 38.53
C THR A 104 33.31 -23.92 39.97
N VAL A 105 32.10 -23.49 40.33
CA VAL A 105 31.74 -23.13 41.71
C VAL A 105 32.02 -24.30 42.63
N ARG A 106 31.51 -25.50 42.31
CA ARG A 106 31.71 -26.73 43.10
C ARG A 106 33.19 -27.06 43.32
N GLU A 107 34.02 -26.95 42.28
CA GLU A 107 35.46 -27.23 42.39
C GLU A 107 36.21 -26.19 43.23
N ILE A 108 35.85 -24.91 43.12
CA ILE A 108 36.49 -23.82 43.87
C ILE A 108 36.06 -23.83 45.34
N THR A 109 34.82 -24.21 45.65
CA THR A 109 34.26 -24.23 47.01
C THR A 109 34.29 -25.60 47.68
N LYS A 110 35.09 -26.56 47.17
CA LYS A 110 35.18 -27.92 47.72
C LYS A 110 35.67 -28.00 49.18
N ASP A 111 36.29 -26.93 49.67
CA ASP A 111 36.72 -26.76 51.05
C ASP A 111 35.55 -26.41 52.00
N GLU A 112 34.46 -25.85 51.47
CA GLU A 112 33.25 -25.50 52.22
C GLU A 112 32.35 -26.73 52.42
N LYS A 113 32.68 -27.54 53.43
CA LYS A 113 31.97 -28.82 53.72
C LYS A 113 30.49 -28.68 54.05
N ASN A 114 30.02 -27.47 54.35
CA ASN A 114 28.63 -27.18 54.66
C ASN A 114 27.84 -26.59 53.49
N LEU A 115 28.43 -26.50 52.30
CA LEU A 115 27.75 -26.12 51.06
C LEU A 115 27.26 -27.35 50.30
N HIS A 116 25.97 -27.39 50.03
CA HIS A 116 25.28 -28.47 49.32
C HIS A 116 24.74 -27.93 48.01
N ILE A 117 25.30 -28.40 46.88
CA ILE A 117 24.93 -27.95 45.53
C ILE A 117 24.14 -29.04 44.83
N TYR A 118 22.88 -28.77 44.49
CA TYR A 118 21.98 -29.70 43.83
C TYR A 118 21.77 -29.32 42.36
N THR A 119 22.28 -30.16 41.46
CA THR A 119 22.08 -30.07 40.01
C THR A 119 21.24 -31.23 39.45
N ALA A 120 20.80 -32.14 40.32
CA ALA A 120 19.87 -33.23 40.02
C ALA A 120 18.87 -33.41 41.18
N PRO A 121 17.66 -33.95 40.92
CA PRO A 121 16.68 -34.20 41.97
C PRO A 121 17.17 -35.23 43.00
N GLY A 122 16.83 -35.04 44.27
CA GLY A 122 17.20 -35.98 45.33
C GLY A 122 16.83 -35.53 46.73
N ILE A 123 17.08 -36.40 47.71
CA ILE A 123 16.88 -36.12 49.14
C ILE A 123 18.20 -36.23 49.88
N GLU A 124 18.46 -35.27 50.75
CA GLU A 124 19.60 -35.30 51.66
C GLU A 124 19.19 -34.98 53.08
N LYS A 125 19.74 -35.73 54.05
CA LYS A 125 19.53 -35.48 55.48
C LYS A 125 20.70 -34.69 56.04
N LEU A 126 20.41 -33.50 56.55
CA LEU A 126 21.36 -32.58 57.17
C LEU A 126 21.21 -32.59 58.69
N THR A 127 22.29 -32.29 59.42
CA THR A 127 22.30 -32.27 60.89
C THR A 127 22.67 -30.89 61.38
N THR A 128 21.71 -30.20 61.99
CA THR A 128 21.90 -28.86 62.56
C THR A 128 21.95 -28.89 64.08
N SER A 129 22.40 -27.80 64.70
CA SER A 129 22.32 -27.56 66.15
C SER A 129 20.89 -27.57 66.69
N ALA A 130 19.90 -27.30 65.83
CA ALA A 130 18.48 -27.34 66.16
C ALA A 130 17.83 -28.72 65.90
N GLY A 131 18.59 -29.72 65.44
CA GLY A 131 18.12 -31.07 65.11
C GLY A 131 18.34 -31.47 63.64
N PRO A 132 18.04 -32.72 63.27
CA PRO A 132 18.11 -33.18 61.89
C PRO A 132 17.01 -32.57 61.04
N ILE A 133 17.25 -32.48 59.73
CA ILE A 133 16.32 -31.97 58.72
C ILE A 133 16.59 -32.64 57.37
N GLN A 134 15.57 -32.76 56.53
CA GLN A 134 15.69 -33.30 55.19
C GLN A 134 15.47 -32.22 54.13
N ILE A 135 16.34 -32.17 53.12
CA ILE A 135 16.18 -31.33 51.93
C ILE A 135 15.70 -32.22 50.80
N LEU A 136 14.51 -31.93 50.27
CA LEU A 136 13.99 -32.47 49.03
C LEU A 136 14.30 -31.47 47.93
N ALA A 137 15.37 -31.70 47.16
CA ALA A 137 15.83 -30.79 46.13
C ALA A 137 15.25 -31.18 44.77
N LEU A 138 14.66 -30.21 44.08
CA LEU A 138 14.12 -30.36 42.73
C LEU A 138 14.65 -29.20 41.84
N PRO A 139 15.85 -29.34 41.28
CA PRO A 139 16.46 -28.29 40.45
C PRO A 139 15.66 -28.03 39.19
N GLY A 140 15.78 -26.81 38.68
CA GLY A 140 15.11 -26.41 37.45
C GLY A 140 15.62 -27.22 36.26
N PHE A 141 14.74 -27.42 35.28
CA PHE A 141 15.02 -28.22 34.11
C PHE A 141 14.46 -27.53 32.89
N ASP A 142 15.28 -27.39 31.84
CA ASP A 142 14.82 -26.75 30.62
C ASP A 142 13.77 -27.61 29.90
N LYS A 143 12.75 -26.93 29.36
CA LYS A 143 11.66 -27.55 28.62
C LYS A 143 12.14 -28.37 27.44
N GLY A 144 13.20 -27.90 26.75
CA GLY A 144 13.83 -28.61 25.65
C GLY A 144 14.41 -29.97 26.04
N ARG A 145 14.84 -30.12 27.29
CA ARG A 145 15.38 -31.37 27.82
C ARG A 145 14.27 -32.29 28.36
N LEU A 146 13.16 -31.75 28.87
CA LEU A 146 11.95 -32.51 29.20
C LEU A 146 11.31 -33.16 27.96
N ARG A 147 11.37 -32.47 26.81
CA ARG A 147 10.89 -33.00 25.52
C ARG A 147 11.56 -34.30 25.09
N LEU A 148 12.81 -34.52 25.48
CA LEU A 148 13.50 -35.78 25.17
C LEU A 148 12.78 -37.00 25.77
N PHE A 149 12.01 -36.80 26.85
CA PHE A 149 11.24 -37.85 27.51
C PHE A 149 9.80 -37.98 27.00
N CYS A 150 9.33 -37.05 26.16
CA CYS A 150 7.98 -37.04 25.56
C CYS A 150 8.04 -36.73 24.04
N PRO A 151 8.74 -37.54 23.23
CA PRO A 151 8.86 -37.28 21.80
C PRO A 151 7.51 -37.43 21.08
N GLY A 152 7.16 -36.48 20.22
CA GLY A 152 5.96 -36.53 19.37
C GLY A 152 4.64 -36.17 20.06
N ALA A 153 4.67 -35.42 21.17
CA ALA A 153 3.48 -34.85 21.80
C ALA A 153 3.30 -33.37 21.40
N ASP A 154 2.07 -32.94 21.13
CA ASP A 154 1.76 -31.51 20.93
C ASP A 154 2.07 -30.68 22.20
N LYS A 155 2.18 -29.35 22.12
CA LYS A 155 2.59 -28.52 23.28
C LYS A 155 1.66 -28.60 24.49
N GLU A 156 0.37 -28.83 24.30
CA GLU A 156 -0.54 -28.96 25.44
C GLU A 156 -0.33 -30.31 26.13
N ALA A 157 -0.16 -31.38 25.35
CA ALA A 157 0.21 -32.70 25.82
C ALA A 157 1.64 -32.74 26.38
N GLU A 158 2.59 -32.02 25.80
CA GLU A 158 3.97 -31.89 26.27
C GLU A 158 4.02 -31.14 27.59
N ASN A 159 3.35 -29.99 27.71
CA ASN A 159 3.22 -29.27 28.97
C ASN A 159 2.54 -30.13 30.02
N ARG A 160 1.48 -30.86 29.64
CA ARG A 160 0.73 -31.75 30.54
C ARG A 160 1.56 -32.95 30.97
N ASN A 161 2.34 -33.55 30.07
CA ASN A 161 3.20 -34.69 30.35
C ASN A 161 4.44 -34.27 31.15
N ALA A 162 5.05 -33.14 30.83
CA ALA A 162 6.16 -32.57 31.59
C ALA A 162 5.71 -32.13 32.99
N THR A 163 4.53 -31.50 33.09
CA THR A 163 3.85 -31.23 34.37
C THR A 163 3.63 -32.53 35.12
N ALA A 164 2.99 -33.53 34.52
CA ALA A 164 2.76 -34.82 35.16
C ALA A 164 4.07 -35.47 35.63
N LEU A 165 5.09 -35.53 34.77
CA LEU A 165 6.40 -36.09 35.06
C LEU A 165 7.08 -35.41 36.25
N ILE A 166 7.12 -34.08 36.29
CA ILE A 166 7.74 -33.35 37.40
C ILE A 166 6.95 -33.55 38.69
N ASN A 167 5.63 -33.52 38.63
CA ASN A 167 4.78 -33.77 39.80
C ASN A 167 4.95 -35.24 40.28
N ASP A 168 5.06 -36.21 39.38
CA ASP A 168 5.30 -37.63 39.68
C ASP A 168 6.69 -37.86 40.27
N VAL A 169 7.73 -37.22 39.72
CA VAL A 169 9.10 -37.26 40.28
C VAL A 169 9.11 -36.68 41.69
N LEU A 170 8.46 -35.54 41.89
CA LEU A 170 8.35 -34.89 43.20
C LEU A 170 7.64 -35.79 44.22
N LEU A 171 6.50 -36.37 43.85
CA LEU A 171 5.75 -37.29 44.71
C LEU A 171 6.53 -38.58 44.98
N GLY A 172 7.16 -39.16 43.96
CA GLY A 172 7.99 -40.36 44.08
C GLY A 172 9.11 -40.15 45.08
N LEU A 173 9.89 -39.07 44.94
CA LEU A 173 10.93 -38.70 45.89
C LEU A 173 10.36 -38.48 47.30
N SER A 174 9.21 -37.81 47.43
CA SER A 174 8.61 -37.54 48.74
C SER A 174 8.27 -38.79 49.56
N THR A 175 8.16 -39.97 48.93
CA THR A 175 7.94 -41.26 49.63
C THR A 175 9.17 -41.74 50.42
N GLU A 176 10.37 -41.24 50.09
CA GLU A 176 11.61 -41.56 50.79
C GLU A 176 11.84 -40.67 52.03
N LEU A 177 10.98 -39.66 52.27
CA LEU A 177 11.07 -38.78 53.42
C LEU A 177 10.68 -39.51 54.73
N ASP A 178 11.47 -39.31 55.78
CA ASP A 178 11.15 -39.77 57.12
C ASP A 178 10.28 -38.70 57.79
N LYS A 179 8.97 -38.96 57.85
CA LYS A 179 7.97 -38.02 58.39
C LYS A 179 8.14 -37.68 59.88
N SER A 180 9.08 -38.33 60.58
CA SER A 180 9.47 -37.96 61.95
C SER A 180 10.50 -36.83 62.01
N ILE A 181 11.06 -36.43 60.86
CA ILE A 181 12.09 -35.40 60.73
C ILE A 181 11.50 -34.24 59.92
N PRO A 182 11.75 -32.98 60.32
CA PRO A 182 11.38 -31.83 59.50
C PRO A 182 11.96 -31.91 58.09
N SER A 183 11.20 -31.47 57.09
CA SER A 183 11.60 -31.52 55.68
C SER A 183 11.28 -30.22 54.94
N ILE A 184 12.18 -29.82 54.05
CA ILE A 184 12.03 -28.65 53.18
C ILE A 184 12.08 -29.09 51.72
N LEU A 185 11.08 -28.72 50.94
CA LEU A 185 11.13 -28.76 49.48
C LEU A 185 11.87 -27.51 48.97
N VAL A 186 12.93 -27.69 48.18
CA VAL A 186 13.60 -26.60 47.47
C VAL A 186 13.44 -26.85 45.98
N ALA A 187 12.73 -25.97 45.29
CA ALA A 187 12.37 -26.16 43.89
C ALA A 187 12.50 -24.88 43.06
N HIS A 188 12.77 -25.02 41.77
CA HIS A 188 12.86 -23.89 40.84
C HIS A 188 11.95 -24.15 39.62
N TYR A 189 10.67 -23.90 39.81
CA TYR A 189 9.60 -24.14 38.83
C TYR A 189 8.44 -23.18 39.06
N THR A 190 7.62 -22.96 38.03
CA THR A 190 6.33 -22.27 38.14
C THR A 190 5.33 -23.11 38.94
N VAL A 191 4.54 -22.47 39.81
CA VAL A 191 3.45 -23.10 40.57
C VAL A 191 2.13 -22.58 40.05
N ALA A 192 1.20 -23.48 39.73
CA ALA A 192 -0.10 -23.08 39.19
C ALA A 192 -0.84 -22.14 40.17
N GLY A 193 -1.34 -21.01 39.66
CA GLY A 193 -2.02 -19.99 40.44
C GLY A 193 -1.11 -18.92 41.04
N SER A 194 0.21 -18.92 40.76
CA SER A 194 1.10 -17.82 41.14
C SER A 194 0.94 -16.61 40.22
N GLU A 195 1.27 -15.42 40.72
CA GLU A 195 1.33 -14.18 39.95
C GLU A 195 2.70 -14.00 39.31
N ALA A 196 2.75 -13.66 38.02
CA ALA A 196 3.94 -13.23 37.32
C ALA A 196 4.33 -11.78 37.69
N ASP A 197 5.52 -11.36 37.26
CA ASP A 197 6.06 -10.01 37.49
C ASP A 197 5.13 -8.92 36.91
N ASN A 198 4.41 -9.21 35.82
CA ASN A 198 3.46 -8.29 35.19
C ASN A 198 2.03 -8.35 35.78
N GLY A 199 1.81 -9.09 36.87
CA GLY A 199 0.52 -9.25 37.54
C GLY A 199 -0.45 -10.25 36.90
N SER A 200 -0.06 -10.94 35.82
CA SER A 200 -0.85 -12.04 35.25
C SER A 200 -0.74 -13.30 36.12
N THR A 201 -1.78 -14.13 36.14
CA THR A 201 -1.79 -15.39 36.92
C THR A 201 -1.45 -16.57 36.03
N PHE A 202 -0.52 -17.42 36.46
CA PHE A 202 -0.18 -18.65 35.74
C PHE A 202 -1.29 -19.70 35.88
N LEU A 203 -1.84 -20.17 34.76
CA LEU A 203 -2.85 -21.22 34.70
C LEU A 203 -2.24 -22.58 34.40
N ALA A 204 -2.84 -23.65 34.94
CA ALA A 204 -2.45 -25.01 34.62
C ALA A 204 -2.69 -25.31 33.13
N GLY A 205 -1.64 -25.76 32.42
CA GLY A 205 -1.67 -26.13 30.99
C GLY A 205 -0.91 -25.21 30.05
N GLN A 206 -0.67 -23.94 30.44
CA GLN A 206 0.09 -22.98 29.63
C GLN A 206 1.61 -23.14 29.78
N ASP A 207 2.05 -23.60 30.95
CA ASP A 207 3.45 -23.87 31.26
C ASP A 207 3.65 -25.19 32.02
N VAL A 208 4.91 -25.59 32.20
CA VAL A 208 5.29 -26.71 33.06
C VAL A 208 5.18 -26.26 34.51
N VAL A 209 4.18 -26.77 35.23
CA VAL A 209 3.84 -26.27 36.57
C VAL A 209 3.89 -27.36 37.63
N ILE A 210 4.24 -26.97 38.85
CA ILE A 210 3.94 -27.78 40.04
C ILE A 210 2.56 -27.39 40.53
N LEU A 211 1.71 -28.38 40.78
CA LEU A 211 0.35 -28.12 41.26
C LEU A 211 0.38 -27.88 42.78
N PRO A 212 -0.39 -26.89 43.31
CA PRO A 212 -0.52 -26.68 44.75
C PRO A 212 -0.88 -27.95 45.54
N SER A 213 -1.75 -28.80 44.99
CA SER A 213 -2.13 -30.09 45.59
C SER A 213 -0.98 -31.09 45.66
N THR A 214 -0.04 -31.05 44.72
CA THR A 214 1.16 -31.89 44.74
C THR A 214 2.10 -31.46 45.86
N ILE A 215 2.27 -30.14 46.07
CA ILE A 215 3.05 -29.60 47.18
C ILE A 215 2.47 -30.07 48.51
N ASP A 216 1.15 -29.98 48.68
CA ASP A 216 0.45 -30.50 49.87
C ASP A 216 0.66 -32.00 50.06
N SER A 217 0.61 -32.76 48.96
CA SER A 217 0.73 -34.22 48.99
C SER A 217 2.16 -34.71 49.30
N THR A 218 3.18 -33.87 49.08
CA THR A 218 4.55 -34.21 49.49
C THR A 218 4.69 -34.34 51.01
N GLY A 219 3.82 -33.67 51.77
CA GLY A 219 3.86 -33.65 53.24
C GLY A 219 5.19 -33.10 53.80
N VAL A 220 5.79 -32.11 53.14
CA VAL A 220 6.91 -31.32 53.66
C VAL A 220 6.44 -30.23 54.61
N ASP A 221 7.32 -29.73 55.49
CA ASP A 221 6.97 -28.71 56.49
C ASP A 221 7.07 -27.27 55.93
N LEU A 222 7.94 -27.07 54.93
CA LEU A 222 8.15 -25.79 54.24
C LEU A 222 8.54 -26.06 52.79
N ALA A 223 8.07 -25.24 51.85
CA ALA A 223 8.54 -25.25 50.47
C ALA A 223 9.09 -23.89 50.04
N CYS A 224 10.34 -23.89 49.61
CA CYS A 224 11.10 -22.72 49.16
C CYS A 224 11.25 -22.78 47.64
N PHE A 225 10.57 -21.87 46.95
CA PHE A 225 10.62 -21.77 45.49
C PHE A 225 11.44 -20.57 45.01
N GLY A 226 12.10 -20.72 43.86
CA GLY A 226 12.55 -19.64 42.96
C GLY A 226 11.95 -19.83 41.56
N HIS A 227 12.29 -18.97 40.60
CA HIS A 227 11.86 -18.88 39.19
C HIS A 227 10.92 -17.70 38.89
N ILE A 228 10.18 -17.23 39.90
CA ILE A 228 9.26 -16.09 39.78
C ILE A 228 9.85 -14.94 40.59
N HIS A 229 10.05 -13.78 39.94
CA HIS A 229 10.76 -12.66 40.55
C HIS A 229 9.91 -11.86 41.54
N ARG A 230 8.58 -12.02 41.49
CA ARG A 230 7.64 -11.49 42.48
C ARG A 230 7.59 -12.35 43.77
N PRO A 231 7.96 -11.79 44.95
CA PRO A 231 7.81 -12.49 46.22
C PRO A 231 6.34 -12.72 46.55
N GLN A 232 5.97 -13.94 46.91
CA GLN A 232 4.57 -14.28 47.20
C GLN A 232 4.45 -15.58 48.00
N LYS A 233 3.37 -15.69 48.77
CA LYS A 233 2.94 -16.96 49.37
C LYS A 233 2.11 -17.73 48.35
N LEU A 234 2.42 -19.00 48.16
CA LEU A 234 1.74 -19.86 47.21
C LEU A 234 0.38 -20.35 47.73
N PRO A 235 -0.60 -20.58 46.84
CA PRO A 235 -1.97 -20.97 47.20
C PRO A 235 -2.10 -22.47 47.55
N CYS A 236 -1.31 -22.95 48.52
CA CYS A 236 -1.35 -24.33 49.04
C CYS A 236 -1.43 -24.35 50.57
N ASN A 237 -1.76 -25.50 51.15
CA ASN A 237 -1.89 -25.68 52.61
C ASN A 237 -0.52 -25.78 53.30
N THR A 238 0.45 -26.42 52.63
CA THR A 238 1.85 -26.39 53.03
C THR A 238 2.36 -24.95 52.99
N PRO A 239 3.08 -24.44 54.01
CA PRO A 239 3.75 -23.16 53.93
C PRO A 239 4.74 -23.15 52.76
N ALA A 240 4.40 -22.44 51.68
CA ALA A 240 5.21 -22.38 50.47
C ALA A 240 5.30 -20.96 49.94
N TYR A 241 6.51 -20.57 49.51
CA TYR A 241 6.82 -19.18 49.16
C TYR A 241 7.72 -19.12 47.93
N TYR A 242 7.45 -18.18 47.03
CA TYR A 242 8.49 -17.61 46.18
C TYR A 242 9.17 -16.50 46.96
N CYS A 243 10.50 -16.49 46.97
CA CYS A 243 11.26 -15.38 47.52
C CYS A 243 11.29 -14.15 46.61
N GLY A 244 11.09 -14.33 45.30
CA GLY A 244 11.35 -13.30 44.32
C GLY A 244 12.84 -13.09 44.07
N SER A 245 13.15 -12.15 43.17
CA SER A 245 14.51 -11.66 43.02
C SER A 245 14.84 -10.72 44.20
N PRO A 246 16.14 -10.49 44.49
CA PRO A 246 16.56 -9.56 45.53
C PRO A 246 16.72 -8.12 45.01
N ASN A 247 16.43 -7.87 43.74
CA ASN A 247 16.58 -6.56 43.09
C ASN A 247 15.64 -6.49 41.89
N GLN A 248 15.02 -5.33 41.65
CA GLN A 248 14.27 -5.10 40.42
C GLN A 248 15.13 -5.33 39.19
N LEU A 249 14.66 -6.16 38.26
CA LEU A 249 15.36 -6.50 37.04
C LEU A 249 14.90 -5.60 35.89
N ASN A 250 13.60 -5.32 35.81
CA ASN A 250 12.99 -4.53 34.74
C ASN A 250 11.81 -3.66 35.23
N PHE A 251 11.16 -2.92 34.32
CA PHE A 251 10.06 -2.01 34.65
C PHE A 251 8.71 -2.68 35.00
N ASN A 252 8.57 -4.00 34.83
CA ASN A 252 7.40 -4.73 35.34
C ASN A 252 7.45 -4.88 36.86
N ASP A 253 8.66 -4.77 37.44
CA ASP A 253 8.91 -4.85 38.88
C ASP A 253 8.59 -3.53 39.61
N GLU A 254 8.15 -2.49 38.87
CA GLU A 254 7.80 -1.19 39.44
C GLU A 254 6.69 -1.32 40.49
N GLY A 255 6.97 -0.86 41.70
CA GLY A 255 6.02 -0.93 42.83
C GLY A 255 5.93 -2.31 43.49
N VAL A 256 6.78 -3.26 43.09
CA VAL A 256 6.91 -4.58 43.75
C VAL A 256 8.11 -4.53 44.70
N GLU A 257 7.92 -5.05 45.91
CA GLU A 257 8.99 -5.16 46.90
C GLU A 257 9.86 -6.40 46.60
N HIS A 258 11.18 -6.29 46.71
CA HIS A 258 12.11 -7.41 46.51
C HIS A 258 12.98 -7.65 47.74
N GLY A 259 13.49 -8.88 47.87
CA GLY A 259 14.21 -9.27 49.07
C GLY A 259 14.30 -10.78 49.26
N PHE A 260 14.15 -11.22 50.50
CA PHE A 260 14.27 -12.63 50.87
C PHE A 260 13.43 -12.95 52.11
N TRP A 261 13.17 -14.23 52.34
CA TRP A 261 12.38 -14.70 53.49
C TRP A 261 13.27 -15.25 54.61
N LEU A 262 12.85 -14.99 55.84
CA LEU A 262 13.34 -15.64 57.06
C LEU A 262 12.22 -16.51 57.63
N HIS A 263 12.44 -17.83 57.63
CA HIS A 263 11.50 -18.79 58.18
C HIS A 263 11.99 -19.37 59.51
N ARG A 264 11.06 -19.75 60.38
CA ARG A 264 11.33 -20.44 61.63
C ARG A 264 10.37 -21.60 61.84
N ILE A 265 10.92 -22.81 61.85
CA ILE A 265 10.19 -24.05 62.14
C ILE A 265 10.26 -24.35 63.64
N TYR A 266 9.12 -24.48 64.33
CA TYR A 266 9.04 -24.67 65.79
C TYR A 266 8.86 -26.13 66.23
N THR A 267 8.01 -26.90 65.54
CA THR A 267 7.68 -28.30 65.89
C THR A 267 7.39 -29.10 64.62
N SER A 268 7.70 -30.41 64.63
CA SER A 268 7.17 -31.42 63.70
C SER A 268 6.44 -32.46 64.60
N PRO A 269 5.23 -32.97 64.29
CA PRO A 269 4.91 -33.67 63.04
C PRO A 269 3.47 -33.52 62.50
N VAL A 270 3.26 -34.04 61.29
CA VAL A 270 2.00 -34.34 60.60
C VAL A 270 0.81 -34.56 61.58
N GLY A 271 -0.07 -33.56 61.75
CA GLY A 271 -1.26 -33.75 62.60
C GLY A 271 -2.20 -32.55 62.81
N GLU A 272 -1.72 -31.31 62.77
CA GLU A 272 -2.59 -30.11 62.83
C GLU A 272 -2.29 -29.15 61.66
N PRO A 273 -3.27 -28.80 60.82
CA PRO A 273 -3.07 -27.84 59.74
C PRO A 273 -2.82 -26.42 60.30
N GLY A 274 -1.60 -25.90 60.12
CA GLY A 274 -1.32 -24.45 60.14
C GLY A 274 -0.44 -23.84 61.25
N THR A 275 0.34 -24.59 62.05
CA THR A 275 0.93 -24.01 63.28
C THR A 275 2.43 -24.20 63.55
N ALA A 276 3.29 -24.50 62.56
CA ALA A 276 4.73 -24.73 62.84
C ALA A 276 5.75 -23.78 62.20
N VAL A 277 5.40 -22.95 61.20
CA VAL A 277 6.35 -22.09 60.48
C VAL A 277 5.98 -20.61 60.61
N GLU A 278 6.84 -19.82 61.26
CA GLU A 278 6.78 -18.35 61.23
C GLU A 278 7.65 -17.84 60.09
N THR A 279 7.14 -16.88 59.31
CA THR A 279 7.82 -16.34 58.14
C THR A 279 7.84 -14.82 58.19
N LYS A 280 8.98 -14.20 57.89
CA LYS A 280 9.16 -12.74 57.80
C LYS A 280 9.88 -12.39 56.50
N PHE A 281 9.36 -11.44 55.74
CA PHE A 281 10.06 -10.87 54.57
C PHE A 281 11.04 -9.79 55.03
N ASP A 282 12.23 -9.77 54.44
CA ASP A 282 13.24 -8.74 54.67
C ASP A 282 13.62 -8.13 53.31
N GLN A 283 13.36 -6.85 53.16
CA GLN A 283 13.58 -6.12 51.90
C GLN A 283 15.06 -5.81 51.73
N THR A 284 15.56 -6.01 50.52
CA THR A 284 16.93 -5.66 50.15
C THR A 284 17.04 -4.18 49.79
N PRO A 285 18.26 -3.60 49.84
CA PRO A 285 18.51 -2.22 49.41
C PRO A 285 18.53 -2.12 47.88
N GLU A 286 17.42 -2.49 47.24
CA GLU A 286 17.28 -2.54 45.80
C GLU A 286 17.17 -1.15 45.16
N ARG A 287 17.52 -1.07 43.87
CA ARG A 287 17.31 0.15 43.09
C ARG A 287 15.95 0.09 42.39
N GLN A 288 15.14 1.11 42.61
CA GLN A 288 13.78 1.18 42.09
C GLN A 288 13.74 1.57 40.61
N HIS A 289 12.85 0.96 39.83
CA HIS A 289 12.38 1.45 38.56
C HIS A 289 11.22 2.42 38.78
N TYR A 290 11.18 3.47 37.98
CA TYR A 290 10.14 4.49 38.09
C TYR A 290 9.72 4.98 36.70
N THR A 291 8.42 4.97 36.44
CA THR A 291 7.83 5.55 35.23
C THR A 291 7.47 7.02 35.49
N TYR A 292 8.26 7.94 34.95
CA TYR A 292 7.93 9.36 34.97
C TYR A 292 6.95 9.69 33.85
N ARG A 293 5.71 10.00 34.22
CA ARG A 293 4.63 10.32 33.27
C ARG A 293 4.47 11.83 33.13
N MET A 294 4.40 12.33 31.89
CA MET A 294 4.16 13.76 31.59
C MET A 294 2.92 13.90 30.70
N GLY A 295 1.98 14.77 31.07
CA GLY A 295 0.87 15.15 30.21
C GLY A 295 1.25 16.21 29.15
N PRO A 296 0.33 16.56 28.22
CA PRO A 296 0.57 17.61 27.23
C PRO A 296 0.91 18.97 27.85
N GLU A 297 0.35 19.27 29.03
CA GLU A 297 0.64 20.47 29.80
C GLU A 297 2.07 20.47 30.35
N ASP A 298 2.53 19.33 30.86
CA ASP A 298 3.89 19.15 31.38
C ASP A 298 4.94 19.27 30.27
N VAL A 299 4.64 18.70 29.09
CA VAL A 299 5.50 18.81 27.90
C VAL A 299 5.56 20.25 27.41
N THR A 300 4.44 20.97 27.43
CA THR A 300 4.39 22.40 27.08
C THR A 300 5.20 23.23 28.07
N ALA A 301 5.02 23.00 29.37
CA ALA A 301 5.74 23.70 30.42
C ALA A 301 7.25 23.45 30.33
N PHE A 302 7.66 22.19 30.11
CA PHE A 302 9.07 21.85 29.94
C PHE A 302 9.66 22.50 28.68
N THR A 303 8.96 22.45 27.56
CA THR A 303 9.41 23.06 26.30
C THR A 303 9.55 24.58 26.42
N ALA A 304 8.66 25.24 27.17
CA ALA A 304 8.69 26.69 27.35
C ALA A 304 9.76 27.16 28.35
N SER A 305 9.97 26.43 29.45
CA SER A 305 10.83 26.85 30.56
C SER A 305 12.19 26.15 30.62
N GLY A 306 12.31 24.96 30.03
CA GLY A 306 13.45 24.06 30.21
C GLY A 306 13.56 23.48 31.64
N GLU A 307 12.50 23.60 32.44
CA GLU A 307 12.44 23.09 33.81
C GLU A 307 11.47 21.92 33.93
N LEU A 308 11.83 20.94 34.76
CA LEU A 308 10.97 19.78 35.02
C LEU A 308 9.73 20.21 35.80
N PRO A 309 8.53 19.78 35.39
CA PRO A 309 7.34 19.89 36.23
C PRO A 309 7.53 18.97 37.44
N GLU A 310 7.83 19.59 38.59
CA GLU A 310 8.02 19.00 39.92
C GLU A 310 8.71 17.61 39.95
N ALA A 311 10.00 17.56 40.30
CA ALA A 311 10.73 16.30 40.43
C ALA A 311 10.15 15.46 41.61
N PRO A 312 9.45 14.35 41.33
CA PRO A 312 8.77 13.59 42.37
C PRO A 312 9.81 12.81 43.19
N GLU A 313 9.57 12.64 44.49
CA GLU A 313 10.51 11.96 45.40
C GLU A 313 10.98 10.57 44.91
N PRO A 314 10.13 9.72 44.29
CA PRO A 314 10.53 8.43 43.71
C PRO A 314 11.54 8.50 42.55
N LEU A 315 11.80 9.67 41.97
CA LEU A 315 12.76 9.84 40.88
C LEU A 315 14.21 9.70 41.36
N LYS A 316 14.48 10.02 42.63
CA LYS A 316 15.84 10.10 43.16
C LYS A 316 16.47 8.72 43.27
N ASP A 317 17.66 8.58 42.70
CA ASP A 317 18.44 7.34 42.63
C ASP A 317 17.75 6.19 41.87
N ALA A 318 16.63 6.46 41.20
CA ALA A 318 15.85 5.48 40.46
C ALA A 318 16.30 5.30 39.00
N ILE A 319 15.92 4.17 38.43
CA ILE A 319 16.01 3.89 36.99
C ILE A 319 14.71 4.38 36.35
N VAL A 320 14.81 5.46 35.59
CA VAL A 320 13.65 6.19 35.10
C VAL A 320 13.36 5.82 33.65
N ARG A 321 12.11 5.50 33.32
CA ARG A 321 11.59 5.63 31.96
C ARG A 321 10.64 6.80 31.90
N VAL A 322 10.66 7.55 30.82
CA VAL A 322 9.72 8.66 30.60
C VAL A 322 8.67 8.21 29.62
N ARG A 323 7.41 8.39 30.01
CA ARG A 323 6.23 8.23 29.17
C ARG A 323 5.51 9.56 29.12
N TYR A 324 5.24 10.07 27.92
CA TYR A 324 4.62 11.39 27.83
C TYR A 324 3.55 11.45 26.75
N ASN A 325 2.50 12.20 27.05
CA ASN A 325 1.44 12.51 26.10
C ASN A 325 1.68 13.91 25.57
N CYS A 326 1.60 14.09 24.26
CA CYS A 326 1.85 15.39 23.64
C CYS A 326 1.20 15.51 22.28
N THR A 327 1.16 16.71 21.74
CA THR A 327 0.71 16.96 20.37
C THR A 327 1.84 16.77 19.36
N ALA A 328 1.52 16.61 18.07
CA ALA A 328 2.54 16.51 17.02
C ALA A 328 3.48 17.74 16.99
N GLU A 329 2.98 18.92 17.35
CA GLU A 329 3.76 20.15 17.48
C GLU A 329 4.64 20.14 18.73
N GLN A 330 4.08 19.71 19.86
CA GLN A 330 4.81 19.59 21.13
C GLN A 330 5.93 18.54 21.03
N GLU A 331 5.71 17.42 20.33
CA GLU A 331 6.72 16.37 20.12
C GLU A 331 7.92 16.91 19.33
N LYS A 332 7.66 17.71 18.28
CA LYS A 332 8.73 18.37 17.50
C LYS A 332 9.52 19.37 18.33
N ALA A 333 8.86 20.04 19.28
CA ALA A 333 9.48 21.05 20.13
C ALA A 333 10.20 20.45 21.36
N LEU A 334 9.86 19.23 21.76
CA LEU A 334 10.42 18.57 22.94
C LEU A 334 11.87 18.12 22.71
N ASN A 335 12.81 18.75 23.42
CA ASN A 335 14.21 18.33 23.42
C ASN A 335 14.44 17.17 24.40
N LYS A 336 14.33 15.93 23.90
CA LYS A 336 14.50 14.69 24.68
C LYS A 336 15.87 14.59 25.37
N ALA A 337 16.93 15.11 24.74
CA ALA A 337 18.27 15.10 25.31
C ALA A 337 18.41 16.06 26.51
N ASP A 338 17.76 17.23 26.42
CA ASP A 338 17.72 18.16 27.56
C ASP A 338 16.83 17.61 28.70
N LEU A 339 15.69 16.99 28.36
CA LEU A 339 14.84 16.31 29.33
C LEU A 339 15.61 15.22 30.09
N GLN A 340 16.34 14.36 29.37
CA GLN A 340 17.20 13.35 29.97
C GLN A 340 18.26 13.96 30.89
N LYS A 341 18.93 15.03 30.45
CA LYS A 341 19.94 15.75 31.25
C LYS A 341 19.33 16.33 32.53
N LYS A 342 18.12 16.87 32.45
CA LYS A 342 17.41 17.47 33.58
C LYS A 342 16.96 16.41 34.57
N LEU A 343 16.48 15.25 34.11
CA LEU A 343 16.12 14.12 34.98
C LEU A 343 17.34 13.59 35.74
N LEU A 344 18.49 13.46 35.07
CA LEU A 344 19.75 13.10 35.73
C LEU A 344 20.19 14.17 36.74
N ALA A 345 20.06 15.46 36.40
CA ALA A 345 20.37 16.56 37.32
C ALA A 345 19.40 16.63 38.52
N ALA A 346 18.15 16.20 38.33
CA ALA A 346 17.14 16.09 39.38
C ALA A 346 17.34 14.86 40.29
N GLY A 347 18.31 14.00 39.98
CA GLY A 347 18.74 12.90 40.83
C GLY A 347 18.41 11.51 40.31
N ALA A 348 17.88 11.34 39.09
CA ALA A 348 17.73 10.03 38.48
C ALA A 348 19.08 9.34 38.34
N PHE A 349 19.16 8.05 38.69
CA PHE A 349 20.40 7.29 38.56
C PHE A 349 20.72 6.97 37.09
N TYR A 350 19.68 6.65 36.33
CA TYR A 350 19.76 6.30 34.92
C TYR A 350 18.41 6.57 34.26
N VAL A 351 18.42 7.12 33.05
CA VAL A 351 17.20 7.27 32.23
C VAL A 351 17.29 6.23 31.12
N ALA A 352 16.45 5.20 31.20
CA ALA A 352 16.46 4.06 30.30
C ALA A 352 15.87 4.41 28.92
N GLU A 353 14.75 5.12 28.90
CA GLU A 353 14.06 5.50 27.67
C GLU A 353 13.23 6.78 27.88
N VAL A 354 12.97 7.49 26.77
CA VAL A 354 12.08 8.66 26.70
C VAL A 354 11.20 8.47 25.47
N LEU A 355 9.99 7.97 25.69
CA LEU A 355 9.07 7.58 24.61
C LEU A 355 7.71 8.24 24.80
N PRO A 356 7.06 8.67 23.71
CA PRO A 356 5.67 9.09 23.78
C PRO A 356 4.80 7.88 24.15
N GLU A 357 3.74 8.13 24.91
CA GLU A 357 2.72 7.15 25.24
C GLU A 357 1.50 7.34 24.32
N ASP A 358 1.01 8.58 24.17
CA ASP A 358 0.08 9.00 23.12
C ASP A 358 0.51 10.32 22.48
N VAL A 359 0.55 10.40 21.15
CA VAL A 359 0.70 11.68 20.44
C VAL A 359 -0.69 12.14 19.98
N GLU A 360 -1.36 12.96 20.78
CA GLU A 360 -2.66 13.53 20.45
C GLU A 360 -2.52 14.59 19.35
N ASP A 361 -2.96 14.28 18.13
CA ASP A 361 -3.26 15.34 17.18
C ASP A 361 -4.43 16.17 17.76
N VAL A 362 -4.23 17.45 18.10
CA VAL A 362 -5.27 18.35 18.65
C VAL A 362 -6.43 18.58 17.67
N ALA A 363 -6.43 17.90 16.53
CA ALA A 363 -7.58 17.76 15.65
C ALA A 363 -8.50 16.58 16.06
N GLY A 364 -8.71 16.37 17.36
CA GLY A 364 -9.68 15.42 17.92
C GLY A 364 -11.15 15.81 17.66
N GLU A 365 -11.51 16.15 16.42
CA GLU A 365 -12.85 15.96 15.91
C GLU A 365 -12.91 14.60 15.23
N SER A 366 -13.44 13.61 15.95
CA SER A 366 -13.91 12.30 15.47
C SER A 366 -13.33 11.85 14.12
N GLU A 367 -12.15 11.23 14.14
CA GLU A 367 -11.55 10.66 12.95
C GLU A 367 -12.52 9.65 12.31
N VAL A 368 -12.59 9.68 10.97
CA VAL A 368 -13.33 8.68 10.20
C VAL A 368 -12.63 7.35 10.42
N THR A 369 -13.37 6.36 10.92
CA THR A 369 -12.82 5.02 11.19
C THR A 369 -13.27 4.04 10.10
N GLU A 370 -12.54 2.94 9.94
CA GLU A 370 -12.90 1.88 9.00
C GLU A 370 -14.18 1.11 9.39
N HIS A 371 -14.70 1.34 10.61
CA HIS A 371 -15.95 0.76 11.07
C HIS A 371 -17.19 1.53 10.61
N GLU A 372 -17.00 2.74 10.06
CA GLU A 372 -18.09 3.56 9.56
C GLU A 372 -18.43 3.16 8.13
N GLY A 373 -19.73 3.17 7.80
CA GLY A 373 -20.18 2.96 6.44
C GLY A 373 -19.71 4.09 5.52
N PRO A 374 -19.70 3.90 4.19
CA PRO A 374 -19.31 4.93 3.24
C PRO A 374 -20.12 6.24 3.36
N THR A 375 -21.36 6.15 3.86
CA THR A 375 -22.25 7.29 4.06
C THR A 375 -21.78 8.16 5.22
N GLU A 376 -21.59 7.56 6.40
CA GLU A 376 -21.12 8.24 7.61
C GLU A 376 -19.72 8.82 7.40
N ALA A 377 -18.84 8.05 6.73
CA ALA A 377 -17.49 8.48 6.39
C ALA A 377 -17.47 9.71 5.47
N LEU A 378 -18.36 9.76 4.47
CA LEU A 378 -18.49 10.92 3.58
C LEU A 378 -19.04 12.14 4.33
N GLU A 379 -20.02 11.97 5.21
CA GLU A 379 -20.57 13.06 6.00
C GLU A 379 -19.50 13.74 6.87
N ARG A 380 -18.70 12.95 7.59
CA ARG A 380 -17.58 13.47 8.39
C ARG A 380 -16.49 14.11 7.53
N TYR A 381 -16.15 13.51 6.39
CA TYR A 381 -15.18 14.09 5.46
C TYR A 381 -15.60 15.48 4.97
N LEU A 382 -16.87 15.63 4.57
CA LEU A 382 -17.42 16.91 4.11
C LEU A 382 -17.46 17.94 5.24
N LYS A 383 -17.77 17.51 6.47
CA LYS A 383 -17.71 18.37 7.66
C LYS A 383 -16.28 18.89 7.90
N LYS A 384 -15.27 18.02 7.77
CA LYS A 384 -13.85 18.39 7.94
C LYS A 384 -13.36 19.37 6.87
N LEU A 385 -13.90 19.30 5.65
CA LEU A 385 -13.60 20.24 4.57
C LEU A 385 -14.34 21.60 4.71
N GLU A 386 -15.09 21.80 5.81
CA GLU A 386 -15.89 23.02 6.06
C GLU A 386 -16.87 23.35 4.92
N VAL A 387 -17.37 22.32 4.24
CA VAL A 387 -18.34 22.47 3.16
C VAL A 387 -19.66 22.98 3.71
N THR A 388 -20.33 23.90 3.00
CA THR A 388 -21.61 24.45 3.45
C THR A 388 -22.67 23.35 3.60
N PRO A 389 -23.60 23.44 4.58
CA PRO A 389 -24.61 22.39 4.78
C PRO A 389 -25.46 22.08 3.55
N GLU A 390 -25.76 23.11 2.74
CA GLU A 390 -26.51 22.98 1.48
C GLU A 390 -25.72 22.20 0.42
N GLU A 391 -24.40 22.40 0.38
CA GLU A 391 -23.51 21.67 -0.52
C GLU A 391 -23.24 20.25 -0.05
N ALA A 392 -23.07 20.04 1.25
CA ALA A 392 -22.93 18.72 1.84
C ALA A 392 -24.17 17.85 1.58
N ALA A 393 -25.38 18.38 1.79
CA ALA A 393 -26.64 17.67 1.50
C ALA A 393 -26.74 17.26 0.02
N ARG A 394 -26.35 18.15 -0.89
CA ARG A 394 -26.33 17.89 -2.35
C ARG A 394 -25.33 16.79 -2.72
N LEU A 395 -24.12 16.83 -2.17
CA LEU A 395 -23.09 15.81 -2.39
C LEU A 395 -23.52 14.45 -1.84
N MET A 396 -24.17 14.43 -0.67
CA MET A 396 -24.73 13.21 -0.08
C MET A 396 -25.85 12.62 -0.94
N GLU A 397 -26.76 13.44 -1.46
CA GLU A 397 -27.83 13.00 -2.36
C GLU A 397 -27.26 12.43 -3.68
N LEU A 398 -26.21 13.06 -4.22
CA LEU A 398 -25.50 12.57 -5.41
C LEU A 398 -24.73 11.26 -5.14
N ALA A 399 -24.16 11.12 -3.95
CA ALA A 399 -23.38 9.95 -3.55
C ALA A 399 -24.24 8.72 -3.21
N ALA A 400 -25.44 8.91 -2.64
CA ALA A 400 -26.33 7.81 -2.23
C ALA A 400 -26.57 6.72 -3.30
N PRO A 401 -26.88 7.02 -4.58
CA PRO A 401 -27.01 6.00 -5.61
C PRO A 401 -25.68 5.34 -5.98
N LEU A 402 -24.54 6.04 -5.85
CA LEU A 402 -23.21 5.48 -6.07
C LEU A 402 -22.85 4.50 -4.96
N ILE A 403 -23.10 4.87 -3.70
CA ILE A 403 -22.93 4.02 -2.50
C ILE A 403 -23.75 2.75 -2.66
N LYS A 404 -25.04 2.88 -2.98
CA LYS A 404 -25.91 1.72 -3.21
C LYS A 404 -25.43 0.82 -4.34
N LYS A 405 -24.89 1.39 -5.42
CA LYS A 405 -24.36 0.65 -6.57
C LYS A 405 -23.01 0.00 -6.27
N ALA A 406 -22.16 0.64 -5.47
CA ALA A 406 -20.90 0.04 -5.01
C ALA A 406 -21.14 -1.10 -4.00
N ASP A 407 -22.24 -1.02 -3.25
CA ASP A 407 -22.64 -1.98 -2.22
C ASP A 407 -23.36 -3.24 -2.79
N ASP A 408 -23.73 -3.24 -4.08
CA ASP A 408 -24.11 -4.41 -4.90
C ASP A 408 -25.18 -5.40 -4.35
N GLY A 409 -25.86 -5.11 -3.23
CA GLY A 409 -26.93 -5.95 -2.67
C GLY A 409 -26.48 -7.36 -2.25
N ARG A 410 -25.17 -7.58 -2.09
CA ARG A 410 -24.58 -8.80 -1.51
C ARG A 410 -23.77 -8.37 -0.31
N ASP A 411 -24.50 -8.14 0.78
CA ASP A 411 -24.08 -7.87 2.16
C ASP A 411 -22.57 -7.61 2.31
N ALA A 412 -22.17 -6.35 2.47
CA ALA A 412 -20.87 -6.01 3.05
C ALA A 412 -20.63 -6.79 4.36
N ASP A 413 -21.70 -7.07 5.12
CA ASP A 413 -21.68 -7.92 6.32
C ASP A 413 -21.21 -9.37 6.06
N LYS A 414 -21.40 -9.92 4.84
CA LYS A 414 -20.97 -11.30 4.50
C LYS A 414 -19.52 -11.41 4.04
N ARG A 415 -18.83 -10.29 3.78
CA ARG A 415 -17.42 -10.27 3.34
C ARG A 415 -16.44 -9.95 4.45
N THR A 416 -16.94 -9.82 5.67
CA THR A 416 -16.15 -9.70 6.88
C THR A 416 -15.99 -11.06 7.53
N GLY A 417 -14.79 -11.38 8.00
CA GLY A 417 -14.55 -12.66 8.67
C GLY A 417 -13.15 -13.21 8.45
N ASN A 418 -12.88 -14.29 9.19
CA ASN A 418 -11.57 -14.91 9.22
C ASN A 418 -11.27 -15.65 7.91
N PHE A 419 -10.24 -15.18 7.17
CA PHE A 419 -9.64 -15.85 6.04
C PHE A 419 -8.69 -16.94 6.53
N ALA A 420 -9.22 -18.14 6.71
CA ALA A 420 -8.56 -19.24 7.37
C ALA A 420 -8.21 -20.37 6.38
N PRO A 421 -6.95 -20.82 6.26
CA PRO A 421 -6.64 -21.98 5.43
C PRO A 421 -7.25 -23.24 6.06
N ILE A 422 -7.82 -24.10 5.22
CA ILE A 422 -8.41 -25.39 5.61
C ILE A 422 -7.59 -26.53 5.02
N SER A 423 -7.38 -26.57 3.70
CA SER A 423 -6.55 -27.61 3.09
C SER A 423 -5.88 -27.16 1.80
N ILE A 424 -4.73 -27.76 1.49
CA ILE A 424 -4.03 -27.62 0.21
C ILE A 424 -3.79 -29.00 -0.39
N GLU A 425 -4.15 -29.19 -1.65
CA GLU A 425 -3.89 -30.40 -2.44
C GLU A 425 -3.15 -30.00 -3.72
N VAL A 426 -2.09 -30.72 -4.05
CA VAL A 426 -1.32 -30.52 -5.28
C VAL A 426 -1.15 -31.84 -6.03
N LYS A 427 -1.23 -31.78 -7.37
CA LYS A 427 -0.89 -32.89 -8.28
C LYS A 427 0.09 -32.42 -9.34
N ASN A 428 1.19 -33.16 -9.51
CA ASN A 428 2.29 -32.85 -10.41
C ASN A 428 2.83 -31.41 -10.26
N TYR A 429 2.98 -30.96 -9.02
CA TYR A 429 3.45 -29.61 -8.68
C TYR A 429 4.89 -29.66 -8.17
N ARG A 430 5.84 -29.17 -8.98
CA ARG A 430 7.28 -29.15 -8.69
C ARG A 430 7.82 -30.52 -8.27
N SER A 431 8.27 -30.66 -7.02
CA SER A 431 8.80 -31.90 -6.46
C SER A 431 7.71 -32.90 -6.03
N TYR A 432 6.43 -32.48 -5.99
CA TYR A 432 5.30 -33.31 -5.56
C TYR A 432 4.62 -33.98 -6.75
N THR A 433 4.47 -35.30 -6.69
CA THR A 433 3.60 -36.04 -7.62
C THR A 433 2.14 -35.89 -7.20
N GLU A 434 1.86 -36.07 -5.91
CA GLU A 434 0.58 -35.82 -5.26
C GLU A 434 0.86 -35.56 -3.78
N ALA A 435 0.25 -34.52 -3.21
CA ALA A 435 0.30 -34.25 -1.78
C ALA A 435 -0.94 -33.49 -1.33
N GLU A 436 -1.41 -33.80 -0.13
CA GLU A 436 -2.53 -33.13 0.54
C GLU A 436 -2.11 -32.79 1.97
N PHE A 437 -2.50 -31.62 2.44
CA PHE A 437 -2.27 -31.19 3.82
C PHE A 437 -3.49 -30.44 4.37
N ASP A 438 -3.92 -30.82 5.57
CA ASP A 438 -5.02 -30.21 6.32
C ASP A 438 -4.45 -29.25 7.38
N PHE A 439 -4.89 -28.00 7.36
CA PHE A 439 -4.49 -26.94 8.28
C PHE A 439 -5.42 -26.80 9.49
N SER A 440 -6.48 -27.61 9.58
CA SER A 440 -7.50 -27.48 10.63
C SER A 440 -6.93 -27.65 12.04
N ASP A 441 -5.99 -28.57 12.20
CA ASP A 441 -5.32 -28.84 13.49
C ASP A 441 -4.06 -27.97 13.69
N VAL A 442 -3.68 -27.13 12.72
CA VAL A 442 -2.49 -26.29 12.83
C VAL A 442 -2.82 -24.97 13.50
N HIS A 443 -2.18 -24.70 14.62
CA HIS A 443 -2.26 -23.40 15.28
C HIS A 443 -0.93 -22.63 15.16
N MET A 444 0.18 -23.27 15.53
CA MET A 444 1.52 -22.72 15.38
C MET A 444 2.49 -23.86 15.06
N ALA A 445 2.94 -23.98 13.82
CA ALA A 445 3.76 -25.11 13.39
C ALA A 445 5.07 -24.71 12.70
N MET A 446 6.12 -25.53 12.90
CA MET A 446 7.39 -25.41 12.21
C MET A 446 7.48 -26.43 11.08
N VAL A 447 7.71 -25.97 9.85
CA VAL A 447 7.93 -26.85 8.69
C VAL A 447 9.41 -27.21 8.59
N ASN A 448 9.70 -28.49 8.80
CA ASN A 448 11.03 -29.10 8.80
C ASN A 448 11.24 -30.01 7.58
N GLY A 449 12.50 -30.22 7.20
CA GLY A 449 12.88 -31.10 6.09
C GLY A 449 14.21 -30.70 5.47
N GLN A 450 14.82 -31.56 4.65
CA GLN A 450 16.07 -31.24 3.95
C GLN A 450 15.93 -29.99 3.07
N ASN A 451 17.01 -29.24 2.85
CA ASN A 451 16.98 -28.10 1.94
C ASN A 451 16.73 -28.56 0.51
N GLY A 452 15.85 -27.84 -0.20
CA GLY A 452 15.44 -28.21 -1.56
C GLY A 452 14.34 -29.28 -1.68
N VAL A 453 13.85 -29.85 -0.56
CA VAL A 453 12.80 -30.89 -0.58
C VAL A 453 11.40 -30.37 -0.95
N GLY A 454 11.22 -29.05 -1.10
CA GLY A 454 9.95 -28.45 -1.51
C GLY A 454 9.06 -27.92 -0.37
N LYS A 455 9.62 -27.55 0.79
CA LYS A 455 8.90 -26.94 1.92
C LYS A 455 8.10 -25.69 1.51
N SER A 456 8.81 -24.64 1.07
CA SER A 456 8.20 -23.37 0.64
C SER A 456 7.38 -23.53 -0.65
N SER A 457 7.68 -24.55 -1.47
CA SER A 457 6.88 -24.89 -2.65
C SER A 457 5.43 -25.25 -2.28
N LEU A 458 5.22 -26.09 -1.27
CA LEU A 458 3.87 -26.53 -0.88
C LEU A 458 3.15 -25.50 -0.01
N PHE A 459 3.85 -24.98 1.01
CA PHE A 459 3.20 -24.15 2.03
C PHE A 459 3.08 -22.69 1.67
N MET A 460 3.81 -22.19 0.67
CA MET A 460 3.71 -20.78 0.25
C MET A 460 3.34 -20.67 -1.21
N ASP A 461 4.18 -21.24 -2.08
CA ASP A 461 4.07 -20.99 -3.51
C ASP A 461 2.81 -21.61 -4.10
N ALA A 462 2.42 -22.82 -3.68
CA ALA A 462 1.19 -23.45 -4.16
C ALA A 462 -0.06 -22.62 -3.81
N ILE A 463 -0.10 -21.99 -2.64
CA ILE A 463 -1.23 -21.15 -2.22
C ILE A 463 -1.29 -19.87 -3.07
N ALA A 464 -0.15 -19.18 -3.20
CA ALA A 464 -0.05 -17.97 -4.03
C ALA A 464 -0.36 -18.28 -5.51
N ASP A 465 0.16 -19.38 -6.05
CA ASP A 465 -0.09 -19.84 -7.42
C ASP A 465 -1.57 -20.19 -7.64
N CYS A 466 -2.21 -20.84 -6.66
CA CYS A 466 -3.62 -21.22 -6.73
C CYS A 466 -4.52 -19.97 -6.79
N LEU A 467 -4.33 -19.05 -5.84
CA LEU A 467 -5.19 -17.87 -5.67
C LEU A 467 -4.93 -16.79 -6.72
N TYR A 468 -3.66 -16.54 -7.08
CA TYR A 468 -3.26 -15.35 -7.85
C TYR A 468 -2.46 -15.62 -9.13
N GLU A 469 -2.07 -16.87 -9.39
CA GLU A 469 -1.26 -17.22 -10.57
C GLU A 469 0.13 -16.54 -10.63
N GLN A 470 0.75 -16.29 -9.47
CA GLN A 470 2.08 -15.65 -9.39
C GLN A 470 3.16 -16.60 -8.85
N THR A 471 4.05 -17.05 -9.74
CA THR A 471 5.18 -17.93 -9.42
C THR A 471 6.46 -17.15 -9.08
N ARG A 472 7.35 -17.73 -8.25
CA ARG A 472 8.70 -17.16 -7.96
C ARG A 472 9.63 -17.08 -9.18
N LYS A 473 9.39 -17.86 -10.23
CA LYS A 473 10.16 -17.83 -11.50
C LYS A 473 9.27 -17.28 -12.61
N GLU A 474 9.84 -16.48 -13.51
CA GLU A 474 9.14 -15.80 -14.61
C GLU A 474 8.45 -16.73 -15.63
N ASP A 475 8.70 -18.05 -15.56
CA ASP A 475 8.15 -18.99 -16.53
C ASP A 475 6.77 -19.55 -16.11
N ILE A 476 5.73 -18.96 -16.69
CA ILE A 476 4.32 -19.34 -16.54
C ILE A 476 4.11 -20.75 -17.14
N GLY A 477 4.42 -21.78 -16.35
CA GLY A 477 4.36 -23.20 -16.74
C GLY A 477 5.43 -24.07 -16.11
N GLY A 478 6.49 -23.45 -15.57
CA GLY A 478 7.65 -24.13 -14.98
C GLY A 478 7.40 -24.86 -13.66
N TRP A 479 6.18 -24.81 -13.09
CA TRP A 479 5.83 -25.56 -11.89
C TRP A 479 5.26 -26.95 -12.19
N VAL A 480 4.83 -27.25 -13.43
CA VAL A 480 4.33 -28.60 -13.77
C VAL A 480 5.51 -29.56 -13.80
N ARG A 481 5.45 -30.62 -12.97
CA ARG A 481 6.53 -31.60 -12.80
C ARG A 481 7.03 -32.14 -14.13
N ASP A 482 8.35 -32.24 -14.28
CA ASP A 482 8.97 -32.78 -15.50
C ASP A 482 8.57 -34.24 -15.76
N GLY A 483 8.36 -34.55 -17.05
CA GLY A 483 7.77 -35.82 -17.49
C GLY A 483 6.23 -35.89 -17.45
N THR A 484 5.53 -34.88 -16.92
CA THR A 484 4.05 -34.87 -16.85
C THR A 484 3.43 -33.83 -17.79
N LYS A 485 2.18 -34.07 -18.23
CA LYS A 485 1.47 -33.21 -19.20
C LYS A 485 0.63 -32.11 -18.54
N SER A 486 0.21 -32.30 -17.29
CA SER A 486 -0.66 -31.40 -16.56
C SER A 486 -0.47 -31.51 -15.05
N GLY A 487 -0.76 -30.42 -14.34
CA GLY A 487 -0.79 -30.36 -12.88
C GLY A 487 -2.00 -29.57 -12.39
N ALA A 488 -2.32 -29.75 -11.11
CA ALA A 488 -3.45 -29.10 -10.46
C ALA A 488 -3.09 -28.69 -9.04
N ILE A 489 -3.69 -27.59 -8.57
CA ILE A 489 -3.61 -27.10 -7.21
C ILE A 489 -5.03 -26.79 -6.74
N THR A 490 -5.41 -27.33 -5.61
CA THR A 490 -6.69 -27.09 -4.95
C THR A 490 -6.43 -26.50 -3.58
N PHE A 491 -6.92 -25.30 -3.32
CA PHE A 491 -6.83 -24.65 -2.01
C PHE A 491 -8.22 -24.40 -1.43
N THR A 492 -8.47 -24.92 -0.24
CA THR A 492 -9.73 -24.77 0.49
C THR A 492 -9.50 -23.85 1.68
N PHE A 493 -10.39 -22.88 1.87
CA PHE A 493 -10.29 -21.88 2.93
C PHE A 493 -11.66 -21.43 3.43
N GLY A 494 -11.72 -21.02 4.69
CA GLY A 494 -12.85 -20.33 5.28
C GLY A 494 -12.77 -18.82 5.01
N MET A 495 -13.93 -18.19 4.83
CA MET A 495 -14.11 -16.74 4.82
C MET A 495 -15.33 -16.42 5.69
N GLY A 496 -15.08 -16.09 6.96
CA GLY A 496 -16.17 -15.90 7.93
C GLY A 496 -16.95 -17.20 8.13
N ALA A 497 -18.26 -17.19 7.86
CA ALA A 497 -19.13 -18.38 7.97
C ALA A 497 -19.11 -19.27 6.72
N GLU A 498 -18.54 -18.81 5.61
CA GLU A 498 -18.57 -19.50 4.32
C GLU A 498 -17.26 -20.27 4.09
N THR A 499 -17.34 -21.36 3.34
CA THR A 499 -16.16 -22.15 2.93
C THR A 499 -16.02 -22.12 1.41
N TYR A 500 -14.84 -21.77 0.93
CA TYR A 500 -14.50 -21.71 -0.49
C TYR A 500 -13.41 -22.71 -0.85
N ARG A 501 -13.42 -23.12 -2.11
CA ARG A 501 -12.38 -23.95 -2.72
C ARG A 501 -12.02 -23.39 -4.09
N VAL A 502 -10.76 -23.05 -4.28
CA VAL A 502 -10.20 -22.65 -5.59
C VAL A 502 -9.45 -23.83 -6.18
N ILE A 503 -9.71 -24.13 -7.45
CA ILE A 503 -9.03 -25.18 -8.20
C ILE A 503 -8.40 -24.55 -9.43
N ARG A 504 -7.07 -24.66 -9.54
CA ARG A 504 -6.31 -24.19 -10.69
C ARG A 504 -5.60 -25.36 -11.36
N THR A 505 -5.76 -25.49 -12.66
CA THR A 505 -5.06 -26.50 -13.46
C THR A 505 -4.17 -25.85 -14.50
N ARG A 506 -3.04 -26.51 -14.79
CA ARG A 506 -2.12 -26.12 -15.87
C ARG A 506 -1.76 -27.33 -16.71
N THR A 507 -1.48 -27.08 -17.98
CA THR A 507 -1.05 -28.07 -18.98
C THR A 507 0.21 -27.56 -19.68
N LYS A 508 1.20 -28.42 -19.93
CA LYS A 508 2.42 -28.04 -20.70
C LYS A 508 2.09 -27.64 -22.15
N SER A 509 0.97 -28.14 -22.68
CA SER A 509 0.41 -27.77 -23.98
C SER A 509 -1.11 -27.72 -23.87
N GLY A 510 -1.73 -26.55 -24.07
CA GLY A 510 -3.18 -26.35 -23.96
C GLY A 510 -3.56 -25.20 -23.02
N ARG A 511 -4.87 -25.00 -22.82
CA ARG A 511 -5.41 -23.97 -21.92
C ARG A 511 -5.75 -24.62 -20.58
N GLY A 512 -5.20 -24.08 -19.48
CA GLY A 512 -5.57 -24.50 -18.13
C GLY A 512 -6.99 -24.08 -17.76
N THR A 513 -7.43 -24.46 -16.56
CA THR A 513 -8.74 -24.09 -16.00
C THR A 513 -8.58 -23.42 -14.64
N LEU A 514 -9.54 -22.58 -14.29
CA LEU A 514 -9.66 -21.93 -12.98
C LEU A 514 -11.11 -21.99 -12.55
N ALA A 515 -11.36 -22.51 -11.35
CA ALA A 515 -12.68 -22.58 -10.76
C ALA A 515 -12.66 -22.12 -9.30
N ILE A 516 -13.74 -21.49 -8.86
CA ILE A 516 -14.01 -21.18 -7.45
C ILE A 516 -15.38 -21.75 -7.08
N HIS A 517 -15.41 -22.58 -6.05
CA HIS A 517 -16.63 -23.20 -5.55
C HIS A 517 -16.90 -22.75 -4.11
N ARG A 518 -18.17 -22.57 -3.74
CA ARG A 518 -18.61 -22.31 -2.36
C ARG A 518 -19.35 -23.51 -1.80
N ARG A 519 -19.07 -23.88 -0.55
CA ARG A 519 -19.73 -25.00 0.11
C ARG A 519 -21.11 -24.58 0.59
N ASN A 520 -22.15 -25.32 0.23
CA ASN A 520 -23.48 -25.10 0.80
C ASN A 520 -23.51 -25.66 2.23
N PRO A 521 -23.79 -24.84 3.26
CA PRO A 521 -23.82 -25.31 4.65
C PRO A 521 -24.99 -26.26 4.95
N GLU A 522 -26.08 -26.23 4.18
CA GLU A 522 -27.25 -27.08 4.40
C GLU A 522 -27.13 -28.45 3.72
N THR A 523 -26.59 -28.50 2.50
CA THR A 523 -26.48 -29.75 1.71
C THR A 523 -25.09 -30.37 1.75
N GLY A 524 -24.06 -29.60 2.12
CA GLY A 524 -22.66 -30.02 2.07
C GLY A 524 -22.05 -30.06 0.67
N GLU A 525 -22.82 -29.79 -0.38
CA GLU A 525 -22.38 -29.81 -1.77
C GLU A 525 -21.60 -28.54 -2.17
N TRP A 526 -20.72 -28.67 -3.16
CA TRP A 526 -19.98 -27.54 -3.73
C TRP A 526 -20.79 -26.89 -4.85
N LEU A 527 -21.13 -25.61 -4.67
CA LEU A 527 -21.77 -24.77 -5.67
C LEU A 527 -20.69 -24.08 -6.51
N ASP A 528 -20.78 -24.20 -7.83
CA ASP A 528 -19.85 -23.51 -8.73
C ASP A 528 -20.18 -22.01 -8.77
N GLU A 529 -19.22 -21.19 -8.39
CA GLU A 529 -19.30 -19.72 -8.41
C GLU A 529 -18.35 -19.10 -9.44
N SER A 530 -17.76 -19.92 -10.31
CA SER A 530 -16.89 -19.47 -11.39
C SER A 530 -17.65 -18.58 -12.39
N ASP A 531 -16.92 -17.66 -13.02
CA ASP A 531 -17.46 -16.78 -14.05
C ASP A 531 -17.23 -17.37 -15.44
N THR A 532 -17.78 -16.73 -16.47
CA THR A 532 -17.75 -17.14 -17.89
C THR A 532 -16.34 -17.28 -18.47
N THR A 533 -15.34 -16.59 -17.90
CA THR A 533 -13.94 -16.65 -18.35
C THR A 533 -12.98 -16.71 -17.16
N MET A 534 -11.80 -17.31 -17.36
CA MET A 534 -10.76 -17.35 -16.31
C MET A 534 -10.38 -15.96 -15.79
N LYS A 535 -10.36 -14.93 -16.65
CA LYS A 535 -10.05 -13.55 -16.24
C LYS A 535 -11.10 -12.98 -15.27
N LEU A 536 -12.38 -13.27 -15.53
CA LEU A 536 -13.47 -12.84 -14.65
C LEU A 536 -13.52 -13.69 -13.36
N THR A 537 -13.22 -14.99 -13.45
CA THR A 537 -13.07 -15.85 -12.27
C THR A 537 -11.90 -15.41 -11.39
N GLN A 538 -10.77 -15.01 -11.98
CA GLN A 538 -9.63 -14.43 -11.25
C GLN A 538 -10.03 -13.16 -10.49
N ALA A 539 -10.68 -12.22 -11.19
CA ALA A 539 -11.21 -11.01 -10.57
C ALA A 539 -12.28 -11.30 -9.49
N ARG A 540 -12.98 -12.44 -9.57
CA ARG A 540 -13.88 -12.88 -8.50
C ARG A 540 -13.11 -13.37 -7.28
N ILE A 541 -12.07 -14.18 -7.46
CA ILE A 541 -11.21 -14.66 -6.36
C ILE A 541 -10.60 -13.47 -5.62
N GLU A 542 -9.99 -12.53 -6.33
CA GLU A 542 -9.40 -11.30 -5.73
C GLU A 542 -10.45 -10.47 -4.97
N ARG A 543 -11.67 -10.36 -5.49
CA ARG A 543 -12.79 -9.69 -4.80
C ARG A 543 -13.27 -10.42 -3.55
N VAL A 544 -13.21 -11.76 -3.53
CA VAL A 544 -13.56 -12.55 -2.34
C VAL A 544 -12.48 -12.37 -1.26
N LEU A 545 -11.21 -12.33 -1.66
CA LEU A 545 -10.08 -12.18 -0.74
C LEU A 545 -9.87 -10.72 -0.28
N GLY A 546 -10.31 -9.74 -1.08
CA GLY A 546 -10.22 -8.31 -0.77
C GLY A 546 -8.80 -7.73 -0.88
N MET A 547 -7.85 -8.46 -1.46
CA MET A 547 -6.46 -8.02 -1.60
C MET A 547 -5.78 -8.64 -2.82
N ASP A 548 -4.75 -7.97 -3.35
CA ASP A 548 -3.92 -8.50 -4.42
C ASP A 548 -2.80 -9.42 -3.89
N CYS A 549 -2.11 -10.13 -4.79
CA CYS A 549 -1.05 -11.07 -4.41
C CYS A 549 0.10 -10.40 -3.65
N ASN A 550 0.48 -9.18 -4.03
CA ASN A 550 1.58 -8.46 -3.40
C ASN A 550 1.22 -8.09 -1.96
N THR A 551 -0.02 -7.64 -1.74
CA THR A 551 -0.57 -7.35 -0.41
C THR A 551 -0.59 -8.65 0.40
N PHE A 552 -1.16 -9.73 -0.14
CA PHE A 552 -1.19 -11.03 0.53
C PHE A 552 0.20 -11.56 0.93
N CYS A 553 1.19 -11.46 0.04
CA CYS A 553 2.59 -11.82 0.34
C CYS A 553 3.28 -10.85 1.31
N SER A 554 2.78 -9.61 1.46
CA SER A 554 3.34 -8.64 2.40
C SER A 554 2.85 -8.83 3.83
N VAL A 555 1.74 -9.55 4.06
CA VAL A 555 1.10 -9.62 5.39
C VAL A 555 0.74 -11.04 5.85
N ALA A 556 0.58 -11.99 4.93
CA ALA A 556 0.16 -13.37 5.24
C ALA A 556 1.16 -14.43 4.78
N LEU A 557 1.80 -14.28 3.59
CA LEU A 557 2.82 -15.19 3.07
C LEU A 557 4.19 -14.50 2.97
N ILE A 558 4.89 -14.36 4.09
CA ILE A 558 6.18 -13.67 4.16
C ILE A 558 7.28 -14.59 3.61
N ARG A 559 7.68 -14.37 2.36
CA ARG A 559 8.76 -15.13 1.70
C ARG A 559 10.14 -14.53 1.98
N GLN A 560 11.19 -15.33 1.83
CA GLN A 560 12.58 -14.90 2.02
C GLN A 560 12.99 -13.74 1.09
N ASP A 561 12.42 -13.67 -0.13
CA ASP A 561 12.65 -12.60 -1.11
C ASP A 561 11.64 -11.44 -1.01
N ALA A 562 10.64 -11.56 -0.14
CA ALA A 562 9.58 -10.57 0.06
C ALA A 562 9.75 -9.77 1.36
N TYR A 563 10.83 -10.00 2.11
CA TYR A 563 11.17 -9.19 3.27
C TYR A 563 11.36 -7.73 2.88
N GLY A 564 10.57 -6.84 3.47
CA GLY A 564 10.65 -5.40 3.22
C GLY A 564 9.86 -4.92 2.00
N LEU A 565 9.09 -5.78 1.32
CA LEU A 565 8.30 -5.39 0.13
C LEU A 565 7.39 -4.18 0.40
N PHE A 566 6.79 -4.12 1.59
CA PHE A 566 6.03 -2.95 2.05
C PHE A 566 6.92 -1.72 2.29
N LEU A 567 8.08 -1.88 2.92
CA LEU A 567 8.98 -0.77 3.29
C LEU A 567 9.74 -0.17 2.10
N GLU A 568 9.98 -0.98 1.06
CA GLU A 568 10.64 -0.58 -0.19
C GLU A 568 9.70 0.05 -1.21
N ALA A 569 8.39 -0.14 -1.03
CA ALA A 569 7.37 0.42 -1.90
C ALA A 569 7.31 1.97 -1.84
N SER A 570 6.83 2.58 -2.93
CA SER A 570 6.55 4.01 -2.97
C SER A 570 5.48 4.40 -1.93
N SER A 571 5.38 5.69 -1.61
CA SER A 571 4.33 6.20 -0.71
C SER A 571 2.93 5.74 -1.15
N ASP A 572 2.58 5.98 -2.42
CA ASP A 572 1.27 5.64 -2.98
C ASP A 572 1.03 4.13 -2.92
N ARG A 573 2.06 3.33 -3.21
CA ARG A 573 1.93 1.87 -3.13
C ARG A 573 1.76 1.38 -1.70
N ARG A 574 2.39 2.01 -0.70
CA ARG A 574 2.14 1.71 0.72
C ARG A 574 0.72 2.07 1.14
N MET A 575 0.19 3.20 0.64
CA MET A 575 -1.21 3.60 0.86
C MET A 575 -2.17 2.59 0.24
N GLU A 576 -1.94 2.14 -1.00
CA GLU A 576 -2.76 1.09 -1.64
C GLU A 576 -2.76 -0.22 -0.84
N VAL A 577 -1.58 -0.65 -0.34
CA VAL A 577 -1.45 -1.85 0.49
C VAL A 577 -2.22 -1.70 1.80
N LEU A 578 -2.15 -0.54 2.45
CA LEU A 578 -2.92 -0.26 3.67
C LEU A 578 -4.42 -0.14 3.40
N SER A 579 -4.84 0.47 2.29
CA SER A 579 -6.24 0.53 1.87
C SER A 579 -6.81 -0.87 1.66
N ALA A 580 -6.10 -1.75 0.96
CA ALA A 580 -6.49 -3.14 0.78
C ALA A 580 -6.50 -3.91 2.11
N LEU A 581 -5.52 -3.66 2.98
CA LEU A 581 -5.47 -4.24 4.32
C LEU A 581 -6.64 -3.77 5.18
N LEU A 582 -7.12 -2.54 5.06
CA LEU A 582 -8.25 -2.05 5.85
C LEU A 582 -9.62 -2.33 5.21
N GLY A 583 -9.67 -3.02 4.06
CA GLY A 583 -10.92 -3.32 3.37
C GLY A 583 -11.58 -2.08 2.76
N LEU A 584 -10.78 -1.10 2.34
CA LEU A 584 -11.23 0.18 1.80
C LEU A 584 -11.49 0.13 0.28
N ASP A 585 -11.58 -1.06 -0.33
CA ASP A 585 -11.81 -1.27 -1.76
C ASP A 585 -13.14 -0.69 -2.25
N ILE A 586 -14.12 -0.56 -1.34
CA ILE A 586 -15.40 0.08 -1.63
C ILE A 586 -15.20 1.54 -2.05
N TYR A 587 -14.25 2.26 -1.47
CA TYR A 587 -13.95 3.64 -1.82
C TYR A 587 -13.29 3.76 -3.19
N GLY A 588 -12.43 2.80 -3.58
CA GLY A 588 -11.91 2.73 -4.95
C GLY A 588 -13.03 2.54 -6.00
N ARG A 589 -14.01 1.66 -5.70
CA ARG A 589 -15.19 1.49 -6.57
C ARG A 589 -16.06 2.74 -6.62
N LEU A 590 -16.22 3.43 -5.49
CA LEU A 590 -16.96 4.70 -5.43
C LEU A 590 -16.26 5.80 -6.22
N GLU A 591 -14.94 5.86 -6.15
CA GLU A 591 -14.12 6.77 -6.95
C GLU A 591 -14.32 6.50 -8.45
N ASP A 592 -14.27 5.25 -8.89
CA ASP A 592 -14.50 4.87 -10.29
C ASP A 592 -15.92 5.21 -10.76
N LEU A 593 -16.94 4.93 -9.94
CA LEU A 593 -18.32 5.30 -10.23
C LEU A 593 -18.51 6.84 -10.32
N ALA A 594 -17.82 7.59 -9.47
CA ALA A 594 -17.82 9.06 -9.54
C ALA A 594 -17.06 9.58 -10.77
N LYS A 595 -15.94 8.95 -11.17
CA LYS A 595 -15.20 9.26 -12.41
C LYS A 595 -16.04 9.00 -13.66
N ASP A 596 -16.81 7.92 -13.68
CA ASP A 596 -17.76 7.61 -14.74
C ASP A 596 -18.85 8.70 -14.82
N GLY A 597 -19.43 9.08 -13.68
CA GLY A 597 -20.38 10.18 -13.57
C GLY A 597 -19.82 11.52 -14.10
N ALA A 598 -18.61 11.89 -13.69
CA ALA A 598 -17.90 13.07 -14.19
C ALA A 598 -17.68 13.01 -15.71
N SER A 599 -17.27 11.84 -16.22
CA SER A 599 -17.05 11.63 -17.66
C SER A 599 -18.33 11.75 -18.47
N GLU A 600 -19.46 11.28 -17.93
CA GLU A 600 -20.78 11.46 -18.54
C GLU A 600 -21.19 12.94 -18.59
N GLN A 601 -20.99 13.71 -17.52
CA GLN A 601 -21.29 15.15 -17.53
C GLN A 601 -20.40 15.91 -18.53
N ARG A 602 -19.10 15.57 -18.67
CA ARG A 602 -18.23 16.16 -19.70
C ARG A 602 -18.77 15.92 -21.11
N ARG A 603 -19.27 14.71 -21.39
CA ARG A 603 -19.92 14.38 -22.68
C ARG A 603 -21.20 15.20 -22.88
N LYS A 604 -22.03 15.35 -21.84
CA LYS A 604 -23.25 16.18 -21.88
C LYS A 604 -22.94 17.66 -22.14
N ILE A 605 -21.90 18.23 -21.52
CA ILE A 605 -21.46 19.61 -21.78
C ILE A 605 -21.00 19.76 -23.24
N ALA A 606 -20.19 18.84 -23.75
CA ALA A 606 -19.70 18.89 -25.13
C ALA A 606 -20.86 18.85 -26.13
N ALA A 607 -21.80 17.91 -25.98
CA ALA A 607 -22.97 17.80 -26.85
C ALA A 607 -23.89 19.02 -26.78
N THR A 608 -24.07 19.61 -25.59
CA THR A 608 -24.92 20.80 -25.42
C THR A 608 -24.24 22.06 -25.98
N ARG A 609 -22.92 22.18 -25.86
CA ARG A 609 -22.14 23.28 -26.50
C ARG A 609 -22.20 23.23 -28.02
N GLU A 610 -22.15 22.04 -28.61
CA GLU A 610 -22.27 21.88 -30.07
C GLU A 610 -23.66 22.32 -30.57
N ARG A 611 -24.73 21.99 -29.84
CA ARG A 611 -26.08 22.50 -30.15
C ARG A 611 -26.16 24.01 -30.00
N LEU A 612 -25.55 24.57 -28.95
CA LEU A 612 -25.50 26.01 -28.72
C LEU A 612 -24.76 26.75 -29.84
N SER A 613 -23.65 26.22 -30.36
CA SER A 613 -22.89 26.88 -31.42
C SER A 613 -23.68 27.02 -32.72
N VAL A 614 -24.52 26.04 -33.06
CA VAL A 614 -25.41 26.10 -34.24
C VAL A 614 -26.43 27.23 -34.10
N LEU A 615 -27.00 27.41 -32.90
CA LEU A 615 -27.94 28.51 -32.65
C LEU A 615 -27.24 29.87 -32.62
N GLU A 616 -26.03 29.95 -32.06
CA GLU A 616 -25.25 31.20 -32.03
C GLU A 616 -24.86 31.68 -33.44
N GLU A 617 -24.59 30.76 -34.37
CA GLU A 617 -24.36 31.09 -35.78
C GLU A 617 -25.61 31.66 -36.47
N GLN A 618 -26.81 31.13 -36.15
CA GLN A 618 -28.08 31.68 -36.64
C GLN A 618 -28.38 33.07 -36.06
N ILE A 619 -28.08 33.28 -34.78
CA ILE A 619 -28.27 34.55 -34.07
C ILE A 619 -27.35 35.65 -34.64
N ALA A 620 -26.16 35.29 -35.11
CA ALA A 620 -25.21 36.25 -35.70
C ALA A 620 -25.77 36.98 -36.94
N ALA A 621 -26.72 36.39 -37.67
CA ALA A 621 -27.36 37.01 -38.84
C ALA A 621 -28.42 38.08 -38.50
N LYS A 622 -28.77 38.26 -37.22
CA LYS A 622 -29.84 39.16 -36.76
C LYS A 622 -29.62 40.61 -37.18
N ALA A 623 -28.42 41.15 -36.97
CA ALA A 623 -28.12 42.55 -37.27
C ALA A 623 -28.24 42.90 -38.76
N GLU A 624 -27.90 41.94 -39.64
CA GLU A 624 -28.00 42.12 -41.08
C GLU A 624 -29.46 42.08 -41.55
N LEU A 625 -30.28 41.18 -41.00
CA LEU A 625 -31.71 41.07 -41.30
C LEU A 625 -32.52 42.26 -40.75
N GLU A 626 -32.18 42.79 -39.57
CA GLU A 626 -32.77 44.01 -39.02
C GLU A 626 -32.47 45.24 -39.90
N ALA A 627 -31.24 45.34 -40.42
CA ALA A 627 -30.87 46.39 -41.37
C ALA A 627 -31.61 46.26 -42.71
N GLU A 628 -31.81 45.03 -43.21
CA GLU A 628 -32.58 44.76 -44.43
C GLU A 628 -34.06 45.16 -44.27
N LEU A 629 -34.65 44.91 -43.09
CA LEU A 629 -36.04 45.26 -42.78
C LEU A 629 -36.26 46.78 -42.79
N GLY A 630 -35.31 47.55 -42.26
CA GLY A 630 -35.31 49.01 -42.35
C GLY A 630 -35.26 49.53 -43.80
N GLN A 631 -34.48 48.89 -44.68
CA GLN A 631 -34.44 49.24 -46.10
C GLN A 631 -35.75 48.97 -46.83
N TYR A 632 -36.47 47.90 -46.47
CA TYR A 632 -37.79 47.63 -47.03
C TYR A 632 -38.82 48.68 -46.58
N ASP A 633 -38.76 49.13 -45.33
CA ASP A 633 -39.63 50.20 -44.82
C ASP A 633 -39.42 51.54 -45.55
N ASP A 634 -38.16 51.92 -45.78
CA ASP A 634 -37.84 53.14 -46.53
C ASP A 634 -38.32 53.08 -48.00
N LYS A 635 -38.14 51.92 -48.66
CA LYS A 635 -38.56 51.71 -50.06
C LYS A 635 -40.08 51.68 -50.23
N ILE A 636 -40.80 51.05 -49.29
CA ILE A 636 -42.28 51.02 -49.30
C ILE A 636 -42.83 52.43 -49.08
N SER A 637 -42.29 53.17 -48.11
CA SER A 637 -42.68 54.55 -47.81
C SER A 637 -42.47 55.49 -49.01
N ALA A 638 -41.33 55.37 -49.69
CA ALA A 638 -41.04 56.14 -50.90
C ALA A 638 -42.01 55.86 -52.05
N ALA A 639 -42.31 54.59 -52.33
CA ALA A 639 -43.22 54.19 -53.41
C ALA A 639 -44.68 54.59 -53.14
N GLN A 640 -45.12 54.53 -51.87
CA GLN A 640 -46.47 54.98 -51.47
C GLN A 640 -46.66 56.49 -51.64
N LYS A 641 -45.63 57.28 -51.30
CA LYS A 641 -45.66 58.74 -51.47
C LYS A 641 -45.69 59.18 -52.95
N GLU A 642 -45.06 58.41 -53.84
CA GLU A 642 -45.13 58.62 -55.29
C GLU A 642 -46.51 58.27 -55.87
N ALA A 643 -47.15 57.22 -55.34
CA ALA A 643 -48.51 56.85 -55.75
C ALA A 643 -49.57 57.90 -55.35
N GLU A 644 -49.45 58.49 -54.16
CA GLU A 644 -50.36 59.52 -53.65
C GLU A 644 -50.34 60.80 -54.50
N THR A 645 -49.16 61.20 -55.00
CA THR A 645 -49.03 62.41 -55.84
C THR A 645 -49.63 62.23 -57.25
N LEU A 646 -49.62 61.00 -57.78
CA LEU A 646 -50.22 60.66 -59.08
C LEU A 646 -51.76 60.67 -59.06
N GLU A 647 -52.39 60.31 -57.94
CA GLU A 647 -53.86 60.31 -57.83
C GLU A 647 -54.47 61.71 -57.95
N THR A 648 -53.82 62.73 -57.39
CA THR A 648 -54.24 64.13 -57.52
C THR A 648 -54.21 64.66 -58.96
N ALA A 649 -53.32 64.16 -59.82
CA ALA A 649 -53.20 64.57 -61.22
C ALA A 649 -54.28 63.94 -62.12
N ILE A 650 -54.71 62.71 -61.83
CA ILE A 650 -55.75 61.97 -62.56
C ILE A 650 -57.13 62.62 -62.39
N ALA A 651 -57.44 63.09 -61.18
CA ALA A 651 -58.73 63.73 -60.84
C ALA A 651 -58.97 65.12 -61.47
N ALA A 652 -57.92 65.77 -62.00
CA ALA A 652 -58.00 67.06 -62.67
C ALA A 652 -58.32 66.90 -64.18
N ALA A 653 -57.76 65.87 -64.83
CA ALA A 653 -57.96 65.60 -66.25
C ALA A 653 -59.40 65.12 -66.56
N GLN A 654 -60.02 64.35 -65.66
CA GLN A 654 -61.39 63.82 -65.82
C GLN A 654 -62.49 64.91 -65.80
N ARG A 655 -62.24 66.09 -65.21
CA ARG A 655 -63.22 67.19 -65.13
C ARG A 655 -63.36 68.00 -66.43
N SER A 656 -62.38 67.92 -67.32
CA SER A 656 -62.34 68.65 -68.60
C SER A 656 -63.24 68.00 -69.68
N GLU A 657 -63.49 66.69 -69.56
CA GLU A 657 -64.14 65.88 -70.59
C GLU A 657 -65.69 65.96 -70.52
N ALA A 658 -66.25 66.07 -69.32
CA ALA A 658 -67.69 66.08 -69.06
C ALA A 658 -68.46 67.32 -69.59
N MET A 659 -67.79 68.44 -69.86
CA MET A 659 -68.43 69.68 -70.34
C MET A 659 -68.81 69.64 -71.83
N ARG A 660 -68.23 68.71 -72.59
CA ARG A 660 -68.49 68.55 -74.03
C ARG A 660 -69.76 67.75 -74.34
N GLU A 661 -70.18 66.88 -73.43
CA GLU A 661 -71.27 65.91 -73.67
C GLU A 661 -72.66 66.56 -73.77
N GLU A 662 -72.90 67.68 -73.07
CA GLU A 662 -74.25 68.27 -72.99
C GLU A 662 -74.66 69.07 -74.25
N LEU A 663 -73.71 69.57 -75.05
CA LEU A 663 -74.00 70.22 -76.34
C LEU A 663 -74.33 69.22 -77.46
N THR A 664 -74.04 67.93 -77.26
CA THR A 664 -74.32 66.83 -78.21
C THR A 664 -75.79 66.40 -78.13
N LYS A 665 -76.39 66.45 -76.95
CA LYS A 665 -77.77 66.02 -76.66
C LYS A 665 -78.88 66.69 -77.47
N GLN A 666 -78.66 67.91 -77.97
CA GLN A 666 -79.66 68.64 -78.77
C GLN A 666 -79.64 68.25 -80.25
N ALA A 667 -78.57 67.59 -80.73
CA ALA A 667 -78.54 66.98 -82.06
C ALA A 667 -79.22 65.59 -82.08
N GLU A 668 -79.19 64.88 -80.95
CA GLU A 668 -79.64 63.49 -80.80
C GLU A 668 -81.16 63.28 -80.95
N ALA A 669 -81.99 64.32 -80.73
CA ALA A 669 -83.45 64.22 -80.88
C ALA A 669 -83.92 64.09 -82.34
N LYS A 670 -83.12 64.56 -83.32
CA LYS A 670 -83.34 64.31 -84.75
C LYS A 670 -82.65 63.03 -85.25
N GLU A 671 -81.71 62.53 -84.46
CA GLU A 671 -80.99 61.26 -84.67
C GLU A 671 -81.84 60.05 -84.25
N GLN A 672 -82.85 60.22 -83.38
CA GLN A 672 -83.79 59.14 -82.97
C GLN A 672 -84.67 58.61 -84.12
N GLU A 673 -84.96 59.43 -85.14
CA GLU A 673 -85.69 58.98 -86.34
C GLU A 673 -84.77 58.15 -87.28
N ALA A 674 -83.46 58.43 -87.28
CA ALA A 674 -82.44 57.57 -87.91
C ALA A 674 -82.12 56.30 -87.08
N SER A 675 -82.33 56.36 -85.76
CA SER A 675 -82.03 55.30 -84.79
C SER A 675 -82.96 54.08 -84.91
N ALA A 676 -84.23 54.25 -85.28
CA ALA A 676 -85.16 53.13 -85.49
C ALA A 676 -84.74 52.20 -86.65
N THR A 677 -84.06 52.73 -87.67
CA THR A 677 -83.44 51.91 -88.76
C THR A 677 -82.05 51.41 -88.36
N GLY A 678 -81.39 52.06 -87.39
CA GLY A 678 -80.13 51.61 -86.78
C GLY A 678 -80.29 50.42 -85.82
N ALA A 679 -81.46 50.21 -85.21
CA ALA A 679 -81.71 49.08 -84.31
C ALA A 679 -81.57 47.71 -85.02
N ASP A 680 -82.04 47.59 -86.26
CA ASP A 680 -81.87 46.38 -87.10
C ASP A 680 -80.41 46.17 -87.55
N ILE A 681 -79.64 47.25 -87.75
CA ILE A 681 -78.18 47.19 -87.97
C ILE A 681 -77.46 46.71 -86.70
N THR A 682 -77.95 47.12 -85.53
CA THR A 682 -77.33 46.83 -84.23
C THR A 682 -77.49 45.36 -83.84
N ASP A 683 -78.64 44.73 -84.08
CA ASP A 683 -78.83 43.29 -83.80
C ASP A 683 -77.89 42.40 -84.63
N LYS A 684 -77.80 42.64 -85.95
CA LYS A 684 -76.84 41.94 -86.82
C LYS A 684 -75.38 42.29 -86.51
N GLY A 685 -75.11 43.53 -86.08
CA GLY A 685 -73.80 44.00 -85.62
C GLY A 685 -73.34 43.35 -84.31
N ASN A 686 -74.24 43.11 -83.35
CA ASN A 686 -73.93 42.44 -82.09
C ASN A 686 -73.54 40.97 -82.30
N ARG A 687 -74.21 40.27 -83.24
CA ARG A 687 -73.84 38.92 -83.67
C ARG A 687 -72.47 38.88 -84.36
N LEU A 688 -72.18 39.86 -85.23
CA LEU A 688 -70.85 40.01 -85.85
C LEU A 688 -69.77 40.30 -84.80
N ALA A 689 -70.05 41.13 -83.80
CA ALA A 689 -69.12 41.46 -82.72
C ALA A 689 -68.82 40.25 -81.81
N ALA A 690 -69.81 39.42 -81.49
CA ALA A 690 -69.61 38.19 -80.72
C ALA A 690 -68.71 37.17 -81.45
N VAL A 691 -68.93 36.97 -82.75
CA VAL A 691 -68.09 36.07 -83.58
C VAL A 691 -66.69 36.66 -83.80
N LYS A 692 -66.55 37.99 -83.95
CA LYS A 692 -65.24 38.67 -84.01
C LYS A 692 -64.48 38.61 -82.69
N ALA A 693 -65.14 38.68 -81.53
CA ALA A 693 -64.50 38.54 -80.22
C ALA A 693 -63.98 37.12 -79.98
N GLN A 694 -64.73 36.10 -80.41
CA GLN A 694 -64.28 34.70 -80.35
C GLN A 694 -63.09 34.44 -81.30
N LEU A 695 -63.12 35.02 -82.51
CA LEU A 695 -62.00 34.98 -83.45
C LEU A 695 -60.76 35.70 -82.89
N SER A 696 -60.92 36.89 -82.29
CA SER A 696 -59.83 37.67 -81.70
C SER A 696 -59.18 36.99 -80.49
N ASN A 697 -59.96 36.32 -79.63
CA ASN A 697 -59.41 35.54 -78.51
C ASN A 697 -58.64 34.30 -78.99
N ALA A 698 -59.16 33.61 -80.02
CA ALA A 698 -58.47 32.48 -80.63
C ALA A 698 -57.17 32.91 -81.35
N GLU A 699 -57.17 34.07 -82.02
CA GLU A 699 -55.99 34.64 -82.68
C GLU A 699 -54.93 35.14 -81.68
N THR A 700 -55.35 35.66 -80.52
CA THR A 700 -54.43 36.12 -79.45
C THR A 700 -53.73 34.94 -78.77
N LEU A 701 -54.43 33.83 -78.49
CA LEU A 701 -53.80 32.61 -77.97
C LEU A 701 -52.91 31.92 -79.03
N ALA A 702 -53.29 31.95 -80.31
CA ALA A 702 -52.48 31.41 -81.40
C ALA A 702 -51.19 32.23 -81.61
N ALA A 703 -51.22 33.55 -81.40
CA ALA A 703 -50.05 34.43 -81.52
C ALA A 703 -48.97 34.18 -80.45
N ALA A 704 -49.32 33.56 -79.31
CA ALA A 704 -48.38 33.18 -78.25
C ALA A 704 -47.65 31.85 -78.52
N ALA A 705 -48.03 31.11 -79.58
CA ALA A 705 -47.44 29.81 -79.89
C ALA A 705 -45.91 29.84 -80.15
N PRO A 706 -45.33 30.82 -80.88
CA PRO A 706 -43.88 30.86 -81.12
C PRO A 706 -43.07 31.04 -79.83
N ALA A 707 -43.54 31.87 -78.90
CA ALA A 707 -42.88 32.12 -77.62
C ALA A 707 -42.96 30.91 -76.67
N ALA A 708 -44.07 30.16 -76.70
CA ALA A 708 -44.23 28.92 -75.94
C ALA A 708 -43.37 27.77 -76.51
N GLU A 709 -43.18 27.69 -77.83
CA GLU A 709 -42.27 26.74 -78.48
C GLU A 709 -40.80 27.02 -78.15
N GLU A 710 -40.40 28.29 -78.16
CA GLU A 710 -39.04 28.71 -77.76
C GLU A 710 -38.77 28.41 -76.27
N ALA A 711 -39.75 28.63 -75.39
CA ALA A 711 -39.66 28.29 -73.98
C ALA A 711 -39.55 26.78 -73.74
N ALA A 712 -40.29 25.95 -74.48
CA ALA A 712 -40.22 24.50 -74.38
C ALA A 712 -38.85 23.95 -74.83
N ALA A 713 -38.30 24.45 -75.94
CA ALA A 713 -36.97 24.08 -76.41
C ALA A 713 -35.86 24.49 -75.41
N ALA A 714 -36.00 25.65 -74.77
CA ALA A 714 -35.06 26.12 -73.74
C ALA A 714 -35.11 25.27 -72.46
N VAL A 715 -36.28 24.77 -72.06
CA VAL A 715 -36.43 23.85 -70.90
C VAL A 715 -35.80 22.49 -71.19
N GLU A 716 -35.94 21.97 -72.41
CA GLU A 716 -35.32 20.71 -72.83
C GLU A 716 -33.78 20.80 -72.86
N GLN A 717 -33.25 21.89 -73.40
CA GLN A 717 -31.80 22.17 -73.36
C GLN A 717 -31.28 22.33 -71.92
N ALA A 718 -32.00 23.02 -71.04
CA ALA A 718 -31.61 23.18 -69.64
C ALA A 718 -31.58 21.84 -68.89
N ARG A 719 -32.53 20.93 -69.15
CA ARG A 719 -32.53 19.58 -68.56
C ARG A 719 -31.33 18.75 -69.02
N ALA A 720 -31.00 18.78 -70.30
CA ALA A 720 -29.85 18.06 -70.84
C ALA A 720 -28.52 18.54 -70.22
N VAL A 721 -28.36 19.84 -69.95
CA VAL A 721 -27.18 20.41 -69.28
C VAL A 721 -27.07 19.96 -67.81
N ILE A 722 -28.20 19.89 -67.10
CA ILE A 722 -28.23 19.42 -65.70
C ILE A 722 -27.87 17.94 -65.62
N GLU A 723 -28.43 17.11 -66.51
CA GLU A 723 -28.16 15.66 -66.55
C GLU A 723 -26.70 15.35 -66.91
N ALA A 724 -26.13 16.12 -67.85
CA ALA A 724 -24.71 16.00 -68.22
C ALA A 724 -23.73 16.44 -67.12
N ALA A 725 -24.13 17.35 -66.22
CA ALA A 725 -23.28 17.86 -65.14
C ALA A 725 -23.32 17.01 -63.85
N ALA A 726 -24.31 16.14 -63.67
CA ALA A 726 -24.50 15.33 -62.46
C ALA A 726 -23.27 14.47 -62.07
N PRO A 727 -22.56 13.78 -63.00
CA PRO A 727 -21.37 13.01 -62.65
C PRO A 727 -20.21 13.87 -62.14
N ASP A 728 -20.11 15.12 -62.60
CA ASP A 728 -19.06 16.05 -62.20
C ASP A 728 -19.37 16.76 -60.87
N GLU A 729 -20.65 16.97 -60.54
CA GLU A 729 -21.08 17.39 -59.19
C GLU A 729 -20.76 16.31 -58.12
N GLU A 730 -20.91 15.03 -58.46
CA GLU A 730 -20.54 13.91 -57.57
C GLU A 730 -19.01 13.83 -57.36
N LYS A 731 -18.22 13.98 -58.44
CA LYS A 731 -16.76 14.08 -58.36
C LYS A 731 -16.31 15.31 -57.56
N MET A 732 -17.02 16.44 -57.64
CA MET A 732 -16.73 17.63 -56.83
C MET A 732 -16.82 17.31 -55.34
N ARG A 733 -17.91 16.65 -54.91
CA ARG A 733 -18.11 16.26 -53.51
C ARG A 733 -17.05 15.26 -53.04
N ALA A 734 -16.74 14.26 -53.85
CA ALA A 734 -15.68 13.28 -53.55
C ALA A 734 -14.28 13.93 -53.45
N CYS A 735 -13.99 14.90 -54.32
CA CYS A 735 -12.71 15.63 -54.32
C CYS A 735 -12.57 16.52 -53.07
N ILE A 736 -13.63 17.24 -52.68
CA ILE A 736 -13.65 18.06 -51.45
C ILE A 736 -13.47 17.18 -50.21
N GLN A 737 -14.17 16.03 -50.14
CA GLN A 737 -14.01 15.09 -49.03
C GLN A 737 -12.59 14.51 -48.96
N SER A 738 -12.03 14.12 -50.11
CA SER A 738 -10.65 13.60 -50.20
C SER A 738 -9.60 14.63 -49.79
N ILE A 739 -9.81 15.92 -50.05
CA ILE A 739 -8.90 16.98 -49.60
C ILE A 739 -8.94 17.09 -48.07
N ALA A 740 -10.14 17.15 -47.48
CA ALA A 740 -10.30 17.25 -46.03
C ALA A 740 -9.68 16.05 -45.27
N ASP A 741 -9.85 14.83 -45.77
CA ASP A 741 -9.27 13.62 -45.15
C ASP A 741 -7.73 13.62 -45.22
N LYS A 742 -7.17 14.14 -46.31
CA LYS A 742 -5.71 14.26 -46.51
C LYS A 742 -5.10 15.40 -45.68
N GLU A 743 -5.81 16.52 -45.51
CA GLU A 743 -5.40 17.60 -44.60
C GLU A 743 -5.32 17.12 -43.15
N LYS A 744 -6.29 16.30 -42.71
CA LYS A 744 -6.25 15.64 -41.39
C LYS A 744 -5.05 14.71 -41.24
N THR A 745 -4.67 14.01 -42.32
CA THR A 745 -3.51 13.11 -42.36
C THR A 745 -2.18 13.87 -42.22
N LEU A 746 -2.10 15.07 -42.82
CA LEU A 746 -0.96 16.01 -42.69
C LEU A 746 -0.78 16.51 -41.27
N ILE A 747 -1.86 17.00 -40.63
CA ILE A 747 -1.84 17.48 -39.25
C ILE A 747 -1.35 16.38 -38.30
N THR A 748 -1.79 15.15 -38.52
CA THR A 748 -1.40 14.00 -37.70
C THR A 748 0.07 13.65 -37.89
N ALA A 749 0.58 13.64 -39.13
CA ALA A 749 1.99 13.37 -39.41
C ALA A 749 2.91 14.45 -38.83
N ASP A 750 2.54 15.73 -38.94
CA ASP A 750 3.32 16.85 -38.41
C ASP A 750 3.41 16.80 -36.87
N ARG A 751 2.30 16.50 -36.20
CA ARG A 751 2.30 16.31 -34.73
C ARG A 751 3.23 15.17 -34.29
N THR A 752 3.26 14.06 -35.03
CA THR A 752 4.17 12.94 -34.77
C THR A 752 5.63 13.34 -34.92
N ILE A 753 5.97 14.12 -35.96
CA ILE A 753 7.33 14.66 -36.16
C ILE A 753 7.74 15.59 -35.01
N GLN A 754 6.86 16.50 -34.59
CA GLN A 754 7.15 17.43 -33.48
C GLN A 754 7.42 16.67 -32.17
N SER A 755 6.60 15.66 -31.87
CA SER A 755 6.79 14.81 -30.68
C SER A 755 8.09 14.02 -30.74
N ALA A 756 8.44 13.46 -31.89
CA ALA A 756 9.69 12.72 -32.09
C ALA A 756 10.91 13.63 -31.94
N ARG A 757 10.88 14.85 -32.49
CA ARG A 757 11.96 15.84 -32.36
C ARG A 757 12.17 16.29 -30.91
N GLN A 758 11.11 16.50 -30.15
CA GLN A 758 11.22 16.82 -28.73
C GLN A 758 11.90 15.69 -27.95
N THR A 759 11.51 14.44 -28.22
CA THR A 759 12.07 13.25 -27.55
C THR A 759 13.54 13.03 -27.92
N ILE A 760 13.93 13.30 -29.17
CA ILE A 760 15.33 13.27 -29.62
C ILE A 760 16.17 14.31 -28.86
N ALA A 761 15.69 15.54 -28.69
CA ALA A 761 16.43 16.58 -27.96
C ALA A 761 16.72 16.20 -26.50
N GLU A 762 15.80 15.48 -25.86
CA GLU A 762 16.00 14.96 -24.49
C GLU A 762 17.01 13.81 -24.45
N ALA A 763 17.01 12.92 -25.46
CA ALA A 763 17.97 11.82 -25.58
C ALA A 763 19.39 12.31 -25.92
N GLU A 764 19.52 13.34 -26.75
CA GLU A 764 20.80 13.95 -27.12
C GLU A 764 21.56 14.53 -25.91
N ALA A 765 20.85 15.02 -24.89
CA ALA A 765 21.45 15.50 -23.66
C ALA A 765 22.16 14.39 -22.84
N ILE A 766 21.72 13.14 -22.99
CA ILE A 766 22.36 11.97 -22.38
C ILE A 766 23.55 11.51 -23.24
N ILE A 767 23.38 11.50 -24.56
CA ILE A 767 24.44 11.15 -25.52
C ILE A 767 25.64 12.10 -25.41
N ALA A 768 25.39 13.39 -25.16
CA ALA A 768 26.44 14.38 -24.94
C ALA A 768 27.39 14.05 -23.77
N LYS A 769 26.94 13.25 -22.78
CA LYS A 769 27.75 12.78 -21.65
C LYS A 769 28.36 11.40 -21.88
N GLY A 770 28.20 10.82 -23.08
CA GLY A 770 28.56 9.44 -23.38
C GLY A 770 30.05 9.14 -23.18
N GLU A 771 30.93 10.10 -23.45
CA GLU A 771 32.36 9.92 -23.25
C GLU A 771 32.74 9.86 -21.77
N ASP A 772 32.17 10.74 -20.93
CA ASP A 772 32.39 10.74 -19.48
C ASP A 772 31.85 9.46 -18.83
N ILE A 773 30.72 8.95 -19.32
CA ILE A 773 30.11 7.69 -18.87
C ILE A 773 31.02 6.50 -19.19
N ARG A 774 31.56 6.43 -20.43
CA ARG A 774 32.48 5.36 -20.84
C ARG A 774 33.80 5.41 -20.06
N GLN A 775 34.34 6.60 -19.81
CA GLN A 775 35.53 6.76 -18.97
C GLN A 775 35.29 6.33 -17.52
N ALA A 776 34.12 6.65 -16.95
CA ALA A 776 33.74 6.18 -15.61
C ALA A 776 33.57 4.66 -15.53
N GLN A 777 33.03 4.01 -16.58
CA GLN A 777 32.96 2.54 -16.65
C GLN A 777 34.35 1.89 -16.69
N GLY A 778 35.25 2.41 -17.53
CA GLY A 778 36.64 1.93 -17.61
C GLY A 778 37.41 2.11 -16.29
N ALA A 779 37.16 3.20 -15.57
CA ALA A 779 37.74 3.44 -14.24
C ALA A 779 37.24 2.42 -13.20
N ILE A 780 35.94 2.10 -13.18
CA ILE A 780 35.38 1.07 -12.28
C ILE A 780 35.92 -0.32 -12.61
N GLU A 781 36.08 -0.67 -13.89
CA GLU A 781 36.65 -1.96 -14.30
C GLU A 781 38.12 -2.13 -13.86
N ALA A 782 38.92 -1.07 -14.01
CA ALA A 782 40.29 -1.05 -13.52
C ALA A 782 40.36 -1.17 -11.98
N LEU A 783 39.46 -0.50 -11.25
CA LEU A 783 39.33 -0.61 -9.79
C LEU A 783 38.89 -2.00 -9.34
N GLY A 784 38.03 -2.69 -10.10
CA GLY A 784 37.63 -4.07 -9.82
C GLY A 784 38.82 -5.04 -9.79
N THR A 785 39.81 -4.83 -10.66
CA THR A 785 41.04 -5.64 -10.67
C THR A 785 41.91 -5.36 -9.43
N ARG A 786 42.06 -4.09 -9.03
CA ARG A 786 42.74 -3.70 -7.77
C ARG A 786 42.04 -4.27 -6.54
N ARG A 787 40.70 -4.24 -6.52
CA ARG A 787 39.87 -4.78 -5.43
C ARG A 787 40.07 -6.28 -5.25
N ALA A 788 40.06 -7.04 -6.35
CA ALA A 788 40.26 -8.49 -6.31
C ALA A 788 41.64 -8.88 -5.74
N ASP A 789 42.68 -8.12 -6.06
CA ASP A 789 44.03 -8.31 -5.51
C ASP A 789 44.10 -7.96 -4.01
N ALA A 790 43.51 -6.83 -3.61
CA ALA A 790 43.44 -6.42 -2.20
C ALA A 790 42.60 -7.39 -1.35
N GLU A 791 41.49 -7.93 -1.87
CA GLU A 791 40.69 -8.98 -1.21
C GLU A 791 41.48 -10.29 -1.04
N ALA A 792 42.30 -10.67 -2.01
CA ALA A 792 43.18 -11.84 -1.90
C ALA A 792 44.26 -11.64 -0.83
N ARG A 793 44.81 -10.43 -0.74
CA ARG A 793 45.75 -10.05 0.33
C ARG A 793 45.07 -9.98 1.70
N LEU A 794 43.82 -9.53 1.80
CA LEU A 794 43.04 -9.52 3.04
C LEU A 794 42.78 -10.95 3.56
N ARG A 795 42.43 -11.89 2.68
CA ARG A 795 42.32 -13.32 3.07
C ARG A 795 43.64 -13.86 3.61
N SER A 796 44.76 -13.51 2.96
CA SER A 796 46.09 -13.90 3.40
C SER A 796 46.47 -13.25 4.75
N PHE A 797 46.09 -11.99 4.95
CA PHE A 797 46.27 -11.25 6.21
C PHE A 797 45.50 -11.90 7.36
N GLN A 798 44.24 -12.26 7.16
CA GLN A 798 43.41 -12.96 8.15
C GLN A 798 43.99 -14.33 8.52
N GLN A 799 44.47 -15.09 7.53
CA GLN A 799 45.10 -16.40 7.75
C GLN A 799 46.42 -16.28 8.53
N ALA A 800 47.26 -15.29 8.18
CA ALA A 800 48.50 -15.02 8.91
C ALA A 800 48.23 -14.53 10.34
N HIS A 801 47.21 -13.68 10.54
CA HIS A 801 46.80 -13.21 11.86
C HIS A 801 46.37 -14.36 12.77
N LYS A 802 45.55 -15.28 12.23
CA LYS A 802 45.14 -16.51 12.92
C LYS A 802 46.34 -17.36 13.33
N ALA A 803 47.31 -17.56 12.42
CA ALA A 803 48.52 -18.33 12.71
C ALA A 803 49.38 -17.69 13.82
N VAL A 804 49.43 -16.35 13.92
CA VAL A 804 50.10 -15.63 15.01
C VAL A 804 49.42 -15.89 16.35
N LEU A 805 48.09 -15.82 16.39
CA LEU A 805 47.31 -16.05 17.61
C LEU A 805 47.46 -17.50 18.10
N GLU A 806 47.40 -18.48 17.19
CA GLU A 806 47.59 -19.90 17.50
C GLU A 806 49.01 -20.19 18.03
N ALA A 807 50.05 -19.67 17.37
CA ALA A 807 51.43 -19.85 17.80
C ALA A 807 51.72 -19.15 19.15
N LYS A 808 51.11 -17.98 19.40
CA LYS A 808 51.18 -17.30 20.69
C LYS A 808 50.50 -18.11 21.80
N ALA A 809 49.30 -18.61 21.54
CA ALA A 809 48.54 -19.42 22.49
C ALA A 809 49.29 -20.70 22.86
N ALA A 810 49.88 -21.40 21.88
CA ALA A 810 50.69 -22.60 22.12
C ALA A 810 51.92 -22.31 23.01
N ARG A 811 52.63 -21.21 22.74
CA ARG A 811 53.77 -20.77 23.56
C ARG A 811 53.35 -20.43 25.00
N ASP A 812 52.24 -19.70 25.16
CA ASP A 812 51.76 -19.22 26.46
C ASP A 812 51.20 -20.38 27.31
N ALA A 813 50.49 -21.33 26.67
CA ALA A 813 50.05 -22.57 27.31
C ALA A 813 51.22 -23.42 27.80
N GLN A 814 52.26 -23.61 26.97
CA GLN A 814 53.47 -24.33 27.38
C GLN A 814 54.16 -23.66 28.56
N LEU A 815 54.23 -22.33 28.59
CA LEU A 815 54.84 -21.60 29.70
C LEU A 815 54.05 -21.77 31.01
N ALA A 816 52.71 -21.76 30.93
CA ALA A 816 51.85 -21.98 32.08
C ALA A 816 51.99 -23.42 32.61
N GLU A 817 52.00 -24.42 31.73
CA GLU A 817 52.17 -25.83 32.08
C GLU A 817 53.54 -26.09 32.74
N VAL A 818 54.61 -25.57 32.16
CA VAL A 818 55.97 -25.72 32.70
C VAL A 818 56.09 -25.08 34.08
N LYS A 819 55.48 -23.89 34.30
CA LYS A 819 55.47 -23.23 35.62
C LYS A 819 54.73 -24.09 36.66
N ALA A 820 53.55 -24.60 36.31
CA ALA A 820 52.78 -25.45 37.21
C ALA A 820 53.54 -26.74 37.57
N GLU A 821 54.17 -27.40 36.60
CA GLU A 821 54.92 -28.64 36.82
C GLU A 821 56.22 -28.44 37.60
N ILE A 822 56.94 -27.35 37.36
CA ILE A 822 58.10 -26.96 38.19
C ILE A 822 57.64 -26.74 39.64
N SER A 823 56.55 -26.00 39.86
CA SER A 823 56.04 -25.73 41.21
C SER A 823 55.62 -27.03 41.92
N ARG A 824 54.93 -27.94 41.24
CA ARG A 824 54.57 -29.27 41.80
C ARG A 824 55.79 -30.08 42.22
N ARG A 825 56.84 -30.08 41.38
CA ARG A 825 58.09 -30.81 41.67
C ARG A 825 58.87 -30.16 42.81
N GLU A 826 58.89 -28.83 42.89
CA GLU A 826 59.51 -28.07 43.98
C GLU A 826 58.81 -28.28 45.31
N GLU A 827 57.47 -28.28 45.35
CA GLU A 827 56.69 -28.61 46.53
C GLU A 827 56.99 -30.03 47.01
N ARG A 828 57.08 -30.99 46.09
CA ARG A 828 57.44 -32.37 46.40
C ARG A 828 58.86 -32.46 46.98
N ILE A 829 59.83 -31.77 46.37
CA ILE A 829 61.20 -31.67 46.92
C ILE A 829 61.20 -31.05 48.31
N ALA A 830 60.43 -29.98 48.54
CA ALA A 830 60.34 -29.31 49.84
C ALA A 830 59.72 -30.22 50.92
N TYR A 831 58.71 -31.02 50.56
CA TYR A 831 58.11 -32.03 51.44
C TYR A 831 59.14 -33.09 51.87
N TYR A 832 59.87 -33.68 50.91
CA TYR A 832 60.90 -34.67 51.22
C TYR A 832 62.09 -34.06 51.97
N ALA A 833 62.47 -32.81 51.68
CA ALA A 833 63.51 -32.07 52.40
C ALA A 833 63.16 -31.85 53.88
N LYS A 834 61.92 -31.46 54.18
CA LYS A 834 61.44 -31.34 55.57
C LYS A 834 61.45 -32.68 56.30
N ARG A 835 61.06 -33.78 55.63
CA ARG A 835 61.11 -35.13 56.23
C ARG A 835 62.55 -35.60 56.47
N ALA A 836 63.48 -35.31 55.56
CA ALA A 836 64.89 -35.65 55.73
C ALA A 836 65.56 -34.85 56.86
N ALA A 837 65.17 -33.58 57.06
CA ALA A 837 65.69 -32.72 58.14
C ALA A 837 65.39 -33.26 59.55
N LEU A 838 64.32 -34.07 59.71
CA LEU A 838 64.02 -34.76 60.97
C LEU A 838 65.15 -35.71 61.42
N LEU A 839 66.05 -36.14 60.52
CA LEU A 839 67.23 -36.92 60.89
C LEU A 839 68.25 -36.08 61.68
N GLU A 840 68.47 -34.83 61.29
CA GLU A 840 69.44 -33.92 61.92
C GLU A 840 68.93 -33.43 63.29
N ASP A 841 67.62 -33.17 63.40
CA ASP A 841 66.98 -32.70 64.65
C ASP A 841 66.75 -33.83 65.69
N SER A 842 66.90 -35.11 65.31
CA SER A 842 66.56 -36.25 66.17
C SER A 842 67.59 -36.59 67.25
N GLY A 843 68.83 -36.10 67.15
CA GLY A 843 69.92 -36.45 68.07
C GLY A 843 70.33 -37.93 68.04
N CYS A 844 69.97 -38.67 66.99
CA CYS A 844 70.28 -40.10 66.86
C CYS A 844 71.80 -40.35 66.73
N PRO A 845 72.39 -41.31 67.47
CA PRO A 845 73.82 -41.62 67.37
C PRO A 845 74.23 -42.39 66.09
N ALA A 846 73.26 -42.91 65.31
CA ALA A 846 73.51 -43.59 64.03
C ALA A 846 72.37 -43.31 63.01
N PRO A 847 72.20 -42.05 62.55
CA PRO A 847 71.04 -41.61 61.78
C PRO A 847 70.96 -42.23 60.38
N GLU A 848 72.09 -42.66 59.82
CA GLU A 848 72.17 -43.25 58.46
C GLU A 848 71.56 -44.66 58.38
N ASN A 849 71.45 -45.37 59.51
CA ASN A 849 70.95 -46.74 59.58
C ASN A 849 69.77 -46.89 60.56
N ALA A 850 69.02 -45.80 60.81
CA ALA A 850 67.94 -45.80 61.79
C ALA A 850 66.77 -46.72 61.36
N THR A 851 66.57 -47.83 62.08
CA THR A 851 65.50 -48.82 61.79
C THR A 851 64.22 -48.61 62.59
N CYS A 852 64.16 -47.61 63.47
CA CYS A 852 62.96 -47.31 64.24
C CYS A 852 61.84 -46.78 63.32
N ASN A 853 60.59 -47.15 63.62
CA ASN A 853 59.41 -46.76 62.82
C ASN A 853 59.25 -45.24 62.67
N PHE A 854 59.87 -44.45 63.56
CA PHE A 854 59.81 -42.98 63.53
C PHE A 854 60.76 -42.35 62.49
N LEU A 855 61.94 -42.94 62.25
CA LEU A 855 62.98 -42.36 61.38
C LEU A 855 63.18 -43.10 60.05
N LYS A 856 62.57 -44.30 59.88
CA LYS A 856 62.63 -45.08 58.65
C LYS A 856 62.17 -44.28 57.42
N ASP A 857 61.11 -43.50 57.58
CA ASP A 857 60.56 -42.64 56.51
C ASP A 857 61.47 -41.45 56.18
N ALA A 858 62.25 -40.96 57.15
CA ALA A 858 63.16 -39.84 56.98
C ALA A 858 64.45 -40.26 56.24
N VAL A 859 64.94 -41.49 56.47
CA VAL A 859 66.06 -42.09 55.70
C VAL A 859 65.64 -42.30 54.24
N ALA A 860 64.49 -42.93 54.01
CA ALA A 860 63.96 -43.12 52.65
C ALA A 860 63.70 -41.80 51.91
N ALA A 861 63.31 -40.75 52.64
CA ALA A 861 63.13 -39.41 52.10
C ALA A 861 64.45 -38.74 51.69
N LYS A 862 65.54 -38.98 52.44
CA LYS A 862 66.90 -38.48 52.13
C LYS A 862 67.43 -39.11 50.84
N ASP A 863 67.28 -40.42 50.67
CA ASP A 863 67.72 -41.14 49.47
C ASP A 863 66.93 -40.71 48.22
N SER A 864 65.65 -40.37 48.37
CA SER A 864 64.79 -39.94 47.26
C SER A 864 65.00 -38.50 46.81
N LEU A 865 65.63 -37.64 47.63
CA LEU A 865 65.79 -36.20 47.36
C LEU A 865 66.73 -35.91 46.19
N GLU A 866 67.82 -36.66 46.10
CA GLU A 866 68.83 -36.46 45.05
C GLU A 866 68.24 -36.80 43.67
N THR A 867 67.55 -37.94 43.56
CA THR A 867 66.83 -38.35 42.34
C THR A 867 65.74 -37.36 41.93
N LEU A 868 64.99 -36.80 42.89
CA LEU A 868 63.95 -35.81 42.61
C LEU A 868 64.54 -34.47 42.10
N ARG A 869 65.68 -34.03 42.65
CA ARG A 869 66.39 -32.83 42.19
C ARG A 869 66.96 -32.98 40.79
N GLU A 870 67.58 -34.12 40.50
CA GLU A 870 68.05 -34.46 39.14
C GLU A 870 66.88 -34.50 38.14
N GLY A 871 65.75 -35.11 38.53
CA GLY A 871 64.54 -35.14 37.73
C GLY A 871 63.93 -33.76 37.44
N LEU A 872 64.01 -32.81 38.37
CA LEU A 872 63.59 -31.41 38.14
C LEU A 872 64.53 -30.69 37.18
N ASN A 873 65.84 -30.87 37.32
CA ASN A 873 66.84 -30.26 36.43
C ASN A 873 66.73 -30.80 35.00
N GLY A 874 66.52 -32.12 34.84
CA GLY A 874 66.26 -32.73 33.54
C GLY A 874 65.00 -32.18 32.88
N TYR A 875 63.90 -32.05 33.63
CA TYR A 875 62.65 -31.48 33.12
C TYR A 875 62.81 -30.01 32.71
N ARG A 876 63.51 -29.18 33.50
CA ARG A 876 63.80 -27.77 33.15
C ARG A 876 64.57 -27.65 31.84
N ALA A 877 65.52 -28.54 31.57
CA ALA A 877 66.29 -28.54 30.33
C ALA A 877 65.40 -28.88 29.12
N THR A 878 64.56 -29.93 29.21
CA THR A 878 63.63 -30.32 28.14
C THR A 878 62.57 -29.25 27.88
N ALA A 879 61.98 -28.70 28.95
CA ALA A 879 60.98 -27.64 28.88
C ALA A 879 61.52 -26.36 28.22
N LYS A 880 62.78 -26.00 28.49
CA LYS A 880 63.45 -24.85 27.89
C LYS A 880 63.57 -25.01 26.36
N THR A 881 64.02 -26.17 25.90
CA THR A 881 64.15 -26.45 24.46
C THR A 881 62.81 -26.34 23.73
N GLU A 882 61.74 -26.87 24.32
CA GLU A 882 60.41 -26.80 23.72
C GLU A 882 59.84 -25.37 23.70
N TYR A 883 60.06 -24.59 24.77
CA TYR A 883 59.68 -23.18 24.81
C TYR A 883 60.42 -22.34 23.75
N GLU A 884 61.72 -22.59 23.53
CA GLU A 884 62.50 -21.93 22.49
C GLU A 884 61.97 -22.26 21.07
N ARG A 885 61.57 -23.53 20.83
CA ARG A 885 60.94 -23.96 19.58
C ARG A 885 59.62 -23.23 19.30
N LEU A 886 58.72 -23.17 20.28
CA LEU A 886 57.42 -22.48 20.14
C LEU A 886 57.60 -20.97 20.00
N THR A 887 58.59 -20.39 20.69
CA THR A 887 58.93 -18.97 20.55
C THR A 887 59.42 -18.64 19.14
N ALA A 888 60.25 -19.50 18.53
CA ALA A 888 60.68 -19.34 17.15
C ALA A 888 59.51 -19.42 16.15
N ALA A 889 58.58 -20.37 16.35
CA ALA A 889 57.38 -20.49 15.53
C ALA A 889 56.48 -19.23 15.61
N PHE A 890 56.30 -18.68 16.81
CA PHE A 890 55.57 -17.42 17.01
C PHE A 890 56.23 -16.24 16.28
N GLN A 891 57.56 -16.11 16.36
CA GLN A 891 58.29 -15.03 15.67
C GLN A 891 58.18 -15.16 14.14
N GLN A 892 58.22 -16.38 13.61
CA GLN A 892 58.05 -16.63 12.19
C GLN A 892 56.64 -16.27 11.70
N ALA A 893 55.59 -16.67 12.43
CA ALA A 893 54.22 -16.30 12.11
C ALA A 893 54.02 -14.77 12.18
N LYS A 894 54.62 -14.12 13.19
CA LYS A 894 54.54 -12.66 13.37
C LYS A 894 55.21 -11.91 12.23
N ALA A 895 56.37 -12.37 11.76
CA ALA A 895 57.06 -11.78 10.62
C ALA A 895 56.23 -11.92 9.33
N ALA A 896 55.60 -13.07 9.09
CA ALA A 896 54.72 -13.29 7.95
C ALA A 896 53.48 -12.37 7.97
N TYR A 897 52.85 -12.20 9.13
CA TYR A 897 51.73 -11.26 9.32
C TYR A 897 52.14 -9.81 9.05
N THR A 898 53.30 -9.39 9.57
CA THR A 898 53.77 -8.00 9.44
C THR A 898 54.14 -7.65 7.99
N ALA A 899 54.56 -8.64 7.19
CA ALA A 899 54.94 -8.45 5.79
C ALA A 899 53.76 -8.18 4.83
N ILE A 900 52.52 -8.48 5.23
CA ILE A 900 51.32 -8.35 4.37
C ILE A 900 50.78 -6.90 4.33
N GLY A 901 51.13 -6.06 5.31
CA GLY A 901 50.66 -4.66 5.37
C GLY A 901 49.22 -4.52 5.87
N ASP A 902 48.51 -3.47 5.44
CA ASP A 902 47.11 -3.20 5.78
C ASP A 902 46.21 -3.21 4.52
N PRO A 903 45.75 -4.38 4.06
CA PRO A 903 44.87 -4.48 2.90
C PRO A 903 43.46 -3.91 3.13
N ALA A 904 43.06 -3.70 4.39
CA ALA A 904 41.74 -3.16 4.72
C ALA A 904 41.67 -1.67 4.41
N ALA A 905 42.72 -0.91 4.73
CA ALA A 905 42.83 0.50 4.35
C ALA A 905 42.83 0.71 2.82
N GLU A 906 43.50 -0.18 2.06
CA GLU A 906 43.52 -0.13 0.59
C GLU A 906 42.13 -0.41 -0.02
N LEU A 907 41.34 -1.31 0.57
CA LEU A 907 39.96 -1.57 0.14
C LEU A 907 39.03 -0.38 0.42
N GLU A 908 39.25 0.36 1.50
CA GLU A 908 38.49 1.56 1.84
C GLU A 908 38.79 2.72 0.86
N GLU A 909 40.06 2.88 0.46
CA GLU A 909 40.47 3.83 -0.58
C GLU A 909 39.85 3.50 -1.95
N ILE A 910 39.88 2.22 -2.35
CA ILE A 910 39.24 1.75 -3.59
C ILE A 910 37.73 1.99 -3.56
N ALA A 911 37.07 1.78 -2.43
CA ALA A 911 35.63 2.03 -2.29
C ALA A 911 35.27 3.52 -2.41
N ALA A 912 36.13 4.42 -1.92
CA ALA A 912 35.98 5.85 -2.07
C ALA A 912 36.17 6.31 -3.53
N GLU A 913 37.17 5.76 -4.24
CA GLU A 913 37.37 5.98 -5.68
C GLU A 913 36.17 5.47 -6.52
N GLU A 914 35.67 4.26 -6.21
CA GLU A 914 34.52 3.64 -6.91
C GLU A 914 33.23 4.46 -6.72
N ALA A 915 33.02 5.03 -5.52
CA ALA A 915 31.87 5.89 -5.24
C ALA A 915 31.86 7.16 -6.11
N GLY A 916 33.03 7.73 -6.44
CA GLY A 916 33.16 8.91 -7.29
C GLY A 916 32.74 8.69 -8.75
N HIS A 917 32.91 7.46 -9.27
CA HIS A 917 32.58 7.12 -10.65
C HIS A 917 31.18 6.51 -10.81
N ARG A 918 30.56 6.04 -9.71
CA ARG A 918 29.31 5.26 -9.71
C ARG A 918 28.11 5.99 -10.32
N GLN A 919 27.98 7.29 -10.07
CA GLN A 919 26.84 8.08 -10.59
C GLN A 919 26.89 8.22 -12.11
N LEU A 920 28.08 8.45 -12.68
CA LEU A 920 28.28 8.56 -14.13
C LEU A 920 28.19 7.19 -14.81
N ALA A 921 28.85 6.16 -14.27
CA ALA A 921 28.81 4.82 -14.86
C ALA A 921 27.41 4.18 -14.84
N GLY A 922 26.57 4.51 -13.84
CA GLY A 922 25.18 4.05 -13.75
C GLY A 922 24.26 4.57 -14.86
N LEU A 923 24.70 5.55 -15.65
CA LEU A 923 23.97 6.08 -16.81
C LEU A 923 24.24 5.30 -18.09
N ALA A 924 25.16 4.32 -18.11
CA ALA A 924 25.51 3.57 -19.31
C ALA A 924 24.34 2.80 -19.96
N PRO A 925 23.43 2.14 -19.21
CA PRO A 925 22.24 1.51 -19.81
C PRO A 925 21.32 2.54 -20.47
N LYS A 926 21.26 3.76 -19.93
CA LYS A 926 20.46 4.86 -20.48
C LYS A 926 21.11 5.47 -21.72
N LEU A 927 22.43 5.47 -21.82
CA LEU A 927 23.16 5.91 -23.01
C LEU A 927 22.85 5.00 -24.21
N ALA A 928 22.98 3.68 -24.04
CA ALA A 928 22.68 2.73 -25.11
C ALA A 928 21.21 2.81 -25.57
N ALA A 929 20.28 2.92 -24.61
CA ALA A 929 18.86 3.11 -24.91
C ALA A 929 18.59 4.45 -25.62
N ALA A 930 19.27 5.53 -25.24
CA ALA A 930 19.13 6.84 -25.88
C ALA A 930 19.68 6.83 -27.31
N GLU A 931 20.81 6.18 -27.57
CA GLU A 931 21.39 6.04 -28.92
C GLU A 931 20.45 5.27 -29.86
N THR A 932 19.88 4.15 -29.41
CA THR A 932 18.89 3.38 -30.19
C THR A 932 17.60 4.16 -30.42
N LEU A 933 17.11 4.87 -29.39
CA LEU A 933 15.88 5.65 -29.48
C LEU A 933 16.01 6.81 -30.49
N VAL A 934 17.17 7.48 -30.53
CA VAL A 934 17.42 8.54 -31.53
C VAL A 934 17.44 7.96 -32.95
N GLU A 935 18.06 6.80 -33.16
CA GLU A 935 18.06 6.14 -34.47
C GLU A 935 16.66 5.76 -34.95
N GLU A 936 15.84 5.16 -34.09
CA GLU A 936 14.46 4.76 -34.39
C GLU A 936 13.54 5.96 -34.67
N LEU A 937 13.63 7.01 -33.85
CA LEU A 937 12.82 8.21 -34.01
C LEU A 937 13.25 9.03 -35.23
N THR A 938 14.53 9.05 -35.58
CA THR A 938 15.01 9.68 -36.83
C THR A 938 14.40 9.00 -38.05
N LYS A 939 14.37 7.66 -38.07
CA LYS A 939 13.73 6.89 -39.15
C LYS A 939 12.21 7.11 -39.20
N THR A 940 11.58 7.31 -38.05
CA THR A 940 10.15 7.65 -37.93
C THR A 940 9.88 9.03 -38.53
N ILE A 941 10.72 10.03 -38.23
CA ILE A 941 10.64 11.36 -38.83
C ILE A 941 10.79 11.29 -40.35
N GLU A 942 11.78 10.57 -40.88
CA GLU A 942 11.99 10.41 -42.33
C GLU A 942 10.75 9.81 -43.03
N THR A 943 10.12 8.82 -42.38
CA THR A 943 8.91 8.14 -42.89
C THR A 943 7.71 9.09 -42.91
N GLU A 944 7.46 9.82 -41.82
CA GLU A 944 6.35 10.76 -41.73
C GLU A 944 6.58 11.99 -42.63
N GLU A 945 7.82 12.47 -42.78
CA GLU A 945 8.16 13.53 -43.74
C GLU A 945 7.93 13.08 -45.19
N ALA A 946 8.21 11.82 -45.52
CA ALA A 946 7.87 11.26 -46.83
C ALA A 946 6.34 11.20 -47.02
N ARG A 947 5.59 10.80 -45.99
CA ARG A 947 4.12 10.77 -46.00
C ARG A 947 3.52 12.16 -46.18
N ILE A 948 4.08 13.18 -45.52
CA ILE A 948 3.72 14.59 -45.71
C ILE A 948 3.94 15.00 -47.16
N ARG A 949 5.13 14.75 -47.73
CA ARG A 949 5.42 15.09 -49.14
C ARG A 949 4.43 14.45 -50.11
N GLU A 950 4.14 13.16 -49.94
CA GLU A 950 3.22 12.43 -50.81
C GLU A 950 1.77 12.92 -50.65
N THR A 951 1.34 13.17 -49.42
CA THR A 951 -0.03 13.66 -49.12
C THR A 951 -0.24 15.09 -49.61
N THR A 952 0.74 15.97 -49.44
CA THR A 952 0.71 17.35 -49.96
C THR A 952 0.58 17.35 -51.48
N LYS A 953 1.37 16.53 -52.18
CA LYS A 953 1.27 16.38 -53.63
C LYS A 953 -0.12 15.90 -54.06
N ALA A 954 -0.69 14.93 -53.35
CA ALA A 954 -2.05 14.44 -53.64
C ALA A 954 -3.15 15.50 -53.39
N ILE A 955 -2.96 16.41 -52.43
CA ILE A 955 -3.85 17.55 -52.20
C ILE A 955 -3.69 18.58 -53.33
N GLU A 956 -2.47 18.87 -53.78
CA GLU A 956 -2.22 19.77 -54.91
C GLU A 956 -2.89 19.25 -56.19
N GLU A 957 -2.78 17.94 -56.47
CA GLU A 957 -3.44 17.29 -57.60
C GLU A 957 -4.98 17.36 -57.50
N ALA A 958 -5.54 17.12 -56.32
CA ALA A 958 -6.99 17.25 -56.08
C ALA A 958 -7.47 18.70 -56.22
N ASN A 959 -6.73 19.67 -55.67
CA ASN A 959 -7.03 21.09 -55.80
C ASN A 959 -6.92 21.59 -57.24
N ALA A 960 -6.02 21.03 -58.06
CA ALA A 960 -5.91 21.36 -59.48
C ALA A 960 -7.13 20.89 -60.30
N ALA A 961 -7.79 19.79 -59.89
CA ALA A 961 -8.98 19.27 -60.56
C ALA A 961 -10.29 19.98 -60.14
N LEU A 962 -10.33 20.59 -58.96
CA LEU A 962 -11.52 21.22 -58.37
C LEU A 962 -12.14 22.38 -59.20
N PRO A 963 -11.37 23.26 -59.86
CA PRO A 963 -11.92 24.35 -60.68
C PRO A 963 -12.81 23.86 -61.82
N GLN A 964 -12.43 22.77 -62.50
CA GLN A 964 -13.20 22.18 -63.59
C GLN A 964 -14.57 21.70 -63.11
N TYR A 965 -14.65 21.07 -61.94
CA TYR A 965 -15.90 20.60 -61.37
C TYR A 965 -16.77 21.75 -60.83
N ARG A 966 -16.16 22.79 -60.25
CA ARG A 966 -16.88 24.01 -59.84
C ARG A 966 -17.51 24.74 -61.03
N GLU A 967 -16.83 24.76 -62.17
CA GLU A 967 -17.37 25.33 -63.41
C GLU A 967 -18.57 24.51 -63.92
N ALA A 968 -18.52 23.17 -63.84
CA ALA A 968 -19.66 22.31 -64.18
C ALA A 968 -20.86 22.53 -63.24
N HIS A 969 -20.64 22.63 -61.93
CA HIS A 969 -21.68 22.96 -60.94
C HIS A 969 -22.29 24.35 -61.20
N THR A 970 -21.47 25.36 -61.50
CA THR A 970 -21.94 26.73 -61.81
C THR A 970 -22.82 26.74 -63.06
N ARG A 971 -22.46 25.96 -64.11
CA ARG A 971 -23.30 25.79 -65.31
C ARG A 971 -24.62 25.07 -64.99
N ALA A 972 -24.60 24.06 -64.12
CA ALA A 972 -25.80 23.34 -63.69
C ALA A 972 -26.77 24.25 -62.91
N GLU A 973 -26.25 25.07 -61.98
CA GLU A 973 -27.04 26.05 -61.23
C GLU A 973 -27.67 27.13 -62.14
N ALA A 974 -26.91 27.64 -63.11
CA ALA A 974 -27.44 28.57 -64.11
C ALA A 974 -28.54 27.91 -64.99
N ALA A 975 -28.39 26.64 -65.35
CA ALA A 975 -29.40 25.88 -66.09
C ALA A 975 -30.65 25.60 -65.25
N ARG A 976 -30.52 25.30 -63.94
CA ARG A 976 -31.64 25.15 -63.00
C ARG A 976 -32.44 26.45 -62.85
N ALA A 977 -31.75 27.59 -62.75
CA ALA A 977 -32.39 28.90 -62.71
C ALA A 977 -33.17 29.20 -64.01
N SER A 978 -32.59 28.91 -65.18
CA SER A 978 -33.25 29.06 -66.49
C SER A 978 -34.48 28.15 -66.64
N LEU A 979 -34.39 26.89 -66.19
CA LEU A 979 -35.49 25.93 -66.19
C LEU A 979 -36.66 26.43 -65.34
N ASN A 980 -36.39 26.90 -64.12
CA ASN A 980 -37.41 27.41 -63.22
C ASN A 980 -38.12 28.65 -63.77
N ALA A 981 -37.39 29.54 -64.46
CA ALA A 981 -37.95 30.76 -65.03
C ALA A 981 -38.87 30.51 -66.24
N LYS A 982 -38.60 29.49 -67.06
CA LYS A 982 -39.28 29.28 -68.36
C LYS A 982 -40.33 28.16 -68.36
N LYS A 983 -40.35 27.30 -67.34
CA LYS A 983 -41.25 26.14 -67.24
C LYS A 983 -42.74 26.50 -67.36
N ALA A 984 -43.19 27.55 -66.66
CA ALA A 984 -44.59 27.96 -66.67
C ALA A 984 -45.09 28.37 -68.06
N LEU A 985 -44.22 28.97 -68.89
CA LEU A 985 -44.57 29.36 -70.26
C LEU A 985 -44.56 28.16 -71.21
N ALA A 986 -43.60 27.23 -71.06
CA ALA A 986 -43.53 26.00 -71.84
C ALA A 986 -44.77 25.11 -71.67
N ASP A 987 -45.32 25.04 -70.45
CA ASP A 987 -46.50 24.21 -70.13
C ASP A 987 -47.80 24.70 -70.83
N THR A 988 -47.83 25.92 -71.38
CA THR A 988 -48.99 26.48 -72.11
C THR A 988 -49.07 26.07 -73.59
N LEU A 989 -48.02 25.46 -74.14
CA LEU A 989 -47.89 25.10 -75.56
C LEU A 989 -49.05 24.24 -76.13
N PRO A 990 -49.61 23.24 -75.42
CA PRO A 990 -50.74 22.44 -75.92
C PRO A 990 -52.01 23.27 -76.15
N GLN A 991 -52.25 24.29 -75.31
CA GLN A 991 -53.42 25.15 -75.38
C GLN A 991 -53.31 26.14 -76.55
N CYS A 992 -52.10 26.67 -76.82
CA CYS A 992 -51.84 27.57 -77.94
C CYS A 992 -52.03 26.88 -79.30
N ARG A 993 -51.65 25.59 -79.43
CA ARG A 993 -51.83 24.82 -80.69
C ARG A 993 -53.30 24.52 -81.02
N ALA A 994 -54.15 24.32 -80.02
CA ALA A 994 -55.58 24.08 -80.23
C ALA A 994 -56.35 25.34 -80.69
N ALA A 995 -55.88 26.54 -80.31
CA ALA A 995 -56.52 27.80 -80.65
C ALA A 995 -56.45 28.15 -82.16
N SER A 996 -55.38 27.74 -82.86
CA SER A 996 -55.18 28.01 -84.29
C SER A 996 -56.27 27.37 -85.19
N ALA A 997 -56.63 26.11 -84.92
CA ALA A 997 -57.69 25.41 -85.65
C ALA A 997 -59.09 26.02 -85.42
N THR A 998 -59.29 26.70 -84.28
CA THR A 998 -60.55 27.37 -83.94
C THR A 998 -60.71 28.70 -84.69
N ALA A 999 -59.62 29.42 -84.93
CA ALA A 999 -59.62 30.68 -85.68
C ALA A 999 -59.97 30.48 -87.17
N ASP A 1000 -59.46 29.42 -87.80
CA ASP A 1000 -59.69 29.15 -89.23
C ASP A 1000 -61.15 28.78 -89.55
N ALA A 1001 -61.88 28.18 -88.60
CA ALA A 1001 -63.29 27.83 -88.77
C ALA A 1001 -64.26 29.03 -88.69
N LEU A 1002 -63.86 30.14 -88.03
CA LEU A 1002 -64.73 31.29 -87.75
C LEU A 1002 -64.66 32.40 -88.82
N ARG A 1003 -63.59 32.47 -89.63
CA ARG A 1003 -63.41 33.48 -90.70
C ARG A 1003 -64.54 33.55 -91.75
N PRO A 1004 -65.06 32.45 -92.33
CA PRO A 1004 -66.10 32.54 -93.35
C PRO A 1004 -67.47 33.03 -92.80
N GLN A 1005 -67.74 32.86 -91.50
CA GLN A 1005 -68.98 33.35 -90.87
C GLN A 1005 -68.99 34.87 -90.71
N VAL A 1006 -67.83 35.49 -90.49
CA VAL A 1006 -67.66 36.95 -90.38
C VAL A 1006 -67.99 37.64 -91.71
N SER A 1007 -67.50 37.10 -92.83
CA SER A 1007 -67.69 37.68 -94.17
C SER A 1007 -69.14 37.71 -94.64
N SER A 1008 -69.96 36.71 -94.27
CA SER A 1008 -71.39 36.66 -94.61
C SER A 1008 -72.22 37.71 -93.88
N LEU A 1009 -71.88 38.02 -92.62
CA LEU A 1009 -72.61 38.98 -91.78
C LEU A 1009 -72.29 40.44 -92.15
N GLU A 1010 -71.11 40.70 -92.72
CA GLU A 1010 -70.69 42.03 -93.18
C GLU A 1010 -71.46 42.50 -94.43
N ALA A 1011 -71.81 41.59 -95.35
CA ALA A 1011 -72.56 41.92 -96.57
C ALA A 1011 -74.01 42.36 -96.28
N ASP A 1012 -74.66 41.74 -95.29
CA ASP A 1012 -76.03 42.05 -94.86
C ASP A 1012 -76.18 43.44 -94.21
N ILE A 1013 -75.13 43.90 -93.52
CA ILE A 1013 -75.11 45.19 -92.82
C ILE A 1013 -75.02 46.36 -93.81
N GLU A 1014 -74.34 46.18 -94.93
CA GLU A 1014 -74.11 47.26 -95.91
C GLU A 1014 -75.40 47.69 -96.64
N GLN A 1015 -76.33 46.77 -96.84
CA GLN A 1015 -77.62 47.04 -97.49
C GLN A 1015 -78.58 47.87 -96.60
N LEU A 1016 -78.43 47.78 -95.27
CA LEU A 1016 -79.24 48.53 -94.30
C LEU A 1016 -78.72 49.96 -94.08
N LYS A 1017 -77.40 50.20 -94.23
CA LYS A 1017 -76.77 51.53 -94.09
C LYS A 1017 -77.24 52.56 -95.12
N GLN A 1018 -77.56 52.15 -96.34
CA GLN A 1018 -78.04 53.07 -97.39
C GLN A 1018 -79.38 53.73 -97.04
N LYS A 1019 -80.25 53.07 -96.27
CA LYS A 1019 -81.52 53.65 -95.79
C LYS A 1019 -81.34 54.63 -94.64
N GLN A 1020 -80.32 54.44 -93.80
CA GLN A 1020 -80.02 55.32 -92.67
C GLN A 1020 -79.48 56.68 -93.11
N ALA A 1021 -78.68 56.70 -94.19
CA ALA A 1021 -77.96 57.88 -94.67
C ALA A 1021 -78.86 59.08 -95.03
N THR A 1022 -80.12 58.85 -95.43
CA THR A 1022 -81.06 59.94 -95.77
C THR A 1022 -81.58 60.69 -94.54
N ALA A 1023 -81.78 59.99 -93.42
CA ALA A 1023 -82.22 60.60 -92.16
C ALA A 1023 -81.08 61.36 -91.44
N THR A 1024 -79.82 61.00 -91.72
CA THR A 1024 -78.61 61.62 -91.12
C THR A 1024 -78.32 63.05 -91.63
N VAL A 1025 -78.77 63.41 -92.83
CA VAL A 1025 -78.48 64.72 -93.44
C VAL A 1025 -79.15 65.88 -92.69
N GLU A 1026 -80.31 65.66 -92.08
CA GLU A 1026 -81.02 66.69 -91.30
C GLU A 1026 -80.42 66.92 -89.91
N ALA A 1027 -79.75 65.92 -89.33
CA ALA A 1027 -79.06 66.04 -88.04
C ALA A 1027 -77.75 66.85 -88.14
N ALA A 1028 -77.10 66.84 -89.31
CA ALA A 1028 -75.80 67.48 -89.52
C ALA A 1028 -75.82 69.03 -89.42
N ALA A 1029 -76.97 69.68 -89.60
CA ALA A 1029 -77.10 71.13 -89.50
C ALA A 1029 -76.97 71.68 -88.05
N ILE A 1030 -77.19 70.83 -87.04
CA ILE A 1030 -77.15 71.23 -85.61
C ILE A 1030 -75.72 71.11 -85.03
N ARG A 1031 -74.84 70.33 -85.65
CA ARG A 1031 -73.47 70.04 -85.17
C ARG A 1031 -72.44 71.15 -85.38
N SER A 1032 -72.72 72.21 -86.15
CA SER A 1032 -71.70 73.18 -86.57
C SER A 1032 -71.28 74.21 -85.51
N LYS A 1033 -71.65 74.04 -84.23
CA LYS A 1033 -71.44 75.01 -83.14
C LYS A 1033 -70.50 74.55 -81.99
N ILE A 1034 -69.72 73.48 -82.16
CA ILE A 1034 -68.85 72.91 -81.10
C ILE A 1034 -67.36 73.35 -81.28
N PRO A 1035 -66.67 73.96 -80.28
CA PRO A 1035 -65.26 74.40 -80.40
C PRO A 1035 -64.17 73.31 -80.28
N ALA A 1036 -62.97 73.59 -80.82
CA ALA A 1036 -61.86 72.66 -81.12
C ALA A 1036 -60.88 72.32 -79.96
N GLU A 1037 -60.24 71.14 -80.10
CA GLU A 1037 -59.39 70.41 -79.13
C GLU A 1037 -58.02 71.01 -78.80
N THR A 1038 -57.57 70.80 -77.56
CA THR A 1038 -56.14 70.67 -77.21
C THR A 1038 -55.93 69.61 -76.11
N GLY A 1039 -55.24 68.51 -76.45
CA GLY A 1039 -54.48 67.65 -75.51
C GLY A 1039 -55.18 66.47 -74.82
N GLY A 1040 -55.37 65.34 -75.52
CA GLY A 1040 -55.91 64.08 -74.96
C GLY A 1040 -54.88 63.04 -74.46
N SER A 1041 -53.57 63.31 -74.46
CA SER A 1041 -52.54 62.26 -74.22
C SER A 1041 -52.08 62.08 -72.76
N THR A 1042 -52.71 62.73 -71.77
CA THR A 1042 -52.17 62.81 -70.40
C THR A 1042 -52.74 61.77 -69.42
N LEU A 1043 -53.96 61.25 -69.63
CA LEU A 1043 -54.66 60.39 -68.65
C LEU A 1043 -54.20 58.91 -68.67
N VAL A 1044 -53.94 58.33 -69.85
CA VAL A 1044 -53.57 56.91 -70.01
C VAL A 1044 -52.18 56.63 -69.41
N ALA A 1045 -51.21 57.52 -69.61
CA ALA A 1045 -49.84 57.37 -69.09
C ALA A 1045 -49.78 57.42 -67.56
N LEU A 1046 -50.55 58.32 -66.93
CA LEU A 1046 -50.61 58.45 -65.47
C LEU A 1046 -51.22 57.20 -64.79
N THR A 1047 -52.17 56.55 -65.46
CA THR A 1047 -52.87 55.38 -64.92
C THR A 1047 -52.02 54.10 -64.95
N ALA A 1048 -51.15 53.95 -65.96
CA ALA A 1048 -50.21 52.82 -66.07
C ALA A 1048 -49.12 52.86 -65.00
N ARG A 1049 -48.53 54.04 -64.75
CA ARG A 1049 -47.46 54.22 -63.75
C ARG A 1049 -47.92 53.94 -62.31
N ARG A 1050 -49.18 54.27 -61.97
CA ARG A 1050 -49.77 53.94 -60.66
C ARG A 1050 -49.87 52.42 -60.43
N ARG A 1051 -50.18 51.65 -61.47
CA ARG A 1051 -50.31 50.18 -61.38
C ARG A 1051 -48.95 49.52 -61.09
N GLU A 1052 -47.91 49.95 -61.78
CA GLU A 1052 -46.53 49.48 -61.59
C GLU A 1052 -46.02 49.73 -60.15
N LEU A 1053 -46.30 50.92 -59.59
CA LEU A 1053 -45.97 51.24 -58.19
C LEU A 1053 -46.71 50.35 -57.19
N THR A 1054 -47.98 49.99 -57.48
CA THR A 1054 -48.78 49.10 -56.63
C THR A 1054 -48.24 47.67 -56.61
N GLU A 1055 -47.84 47.15 -57.78
CA GLU A 1055 -47.22 45.82 -57.90
C GLU A 1055 -45.86 45.77 -57.18
N THR A 1056 -45.09 46.86 -57.25
CA THR A 1056 -43.80 47.00 -56.53
C THR A 1056 -43.98 47.01 -55.00
N VAL A 1057 -44.97 47.74 -54.47
CA VAL A 1057 -45.29 47.75 -53.03
C VAL A 1057 -45.69 46.36 -52.53
N ASN A 1058 -46.47 45.62 -53.30
CA ASN A 1058 -46.87 44.25 -52.94
C ASN A 1058 -45.68 43.29 -52.90
N ALA A 1059 -44.76 43.38 -53.87
CA ALA A 1059 -43.55 42.55 -53.90
C ALA A 1059 -42.61 42.85 -52.71
N LEU A 1060 -42.38 44.14 -52.41
CA LEU A 1060 -41.56 44.54 -51.25
C LEU A 1060 -42.21 44.13 -49.92
N SER A 1061 -43.54 44.17 -49.81
CA SER A 1061 -44.27 43.72 -48.63
C SER A 1061 -44.19 42.20 -48.43
N ALA A 1062 -44.20 41.42 -49.50
CA ALA A 1062 -44.02 39.97 -49.44
C ALA A 1062 -42.59 39.60 -48.98
N ASN A 1063 -41.57 40.28 -49.51
CA ASN A 1063 -40.18 40.09 -49.08
C ASN A 1063 -39.96 40.52 -47.62
N LYS A 1064 -40.55 41.65 -47.20
CA LYS A 1064 -40.59 42.08 -45.80
C LYS A 1064 -41.22 41.02 -44.88
N GLY A 1065 -42.31 40.39 -45.33
CA GLY A 1065 -42.94 39.26 -44.63
C GLY A 1065 -41.98 38.08 -44.46
N GLY A 1066 -41.24 37.71 -45.52
CA GLY A 1066 -40.24 36.65 -45.47
C GLY A 1066 -39.06 36.94 -44.53
N THR A 1067 -38.53 38.17 -44.52
CA THR A 1067 -37.47 38.59 -43.60
C THR A 1067 -37.96 38.63 -42.14
N ARG A 1068 -39.21 39.02 -41.91
CA ARG A 1068 -39.83 39.02 -40.57
C ARG A 1068 -39.96 37.61 -39.99
N THR A 1069 -40.42 36.64 -40.78
CA THR A 1069 -40.47 35.23 -40.36
C THR A 1069 -39.10 34.67 -39.97
N LYS A 1070 -38.03 35.09 -40.66
CA LYS A 1070 -36.66 34.70 -40.28
C LYS A 1070 -36.22 35.32 -38.95
N LEU A 1071 -36.59 36.57 -38.67
CA LEU A 1071 -36.32 37.22 -37.39
C LEU A 1071 -37.11 36.57 -36.24
N ASP A 1072 -38.35 36.15 -36.48
CA ASP A 1072 -39.16 35.42 -35.48
C ASP A 1072 -38.50 34.07 -35.14
N ALA A 1073 -37.96 33.35 -36.13
CA ALA A 1073 -37.20 32.12 -35.92
C ALA A 1073 -35.88 32.36 -35.15
N ILE A 1074 -35.21 33.50 -35.37
CA ILE A 1074 -34.02 33.89 -34.59
C ILE A 1074 -34.39 34.20 -33.14
N ALA A 1075 -35.54 34.82 -32.87
CA ALA A 1075 -36.00 35.07 -31.51
C ALA A 1075 -36.26 33.76 -30.74
N GLU A 1076 -36.84 32.75 -31.40
CA GLU A 1076 -37.01 31.41 -30.84
C GLU A 1076 -35.65 30.72 -30.59
N ALA A 1077 -34.68 30.90 -31.50
CA ALA A 1077 -33.30 30.43 -31.32
C ALA A 1077 -32.58 31.12 -30.14
N GLU A 1078 -32.79 32.43 -29.91
CA GLU A 1078 -32.25 33.16 -28.75
C GLU A 1078 -32.79 32.63 -27.42
N GLU A 1079 -34.09 32.30 -27.36
CA GLU A 1079 -34.71 31.69 -26.18
C GLU A 1079 -34.12 30.30 -25.89
N GLN A 1080 -34.04 29.43 -26.91
CA GLN A 1080 -33.44 28.11 -26.80
C GLN A 1080 -31.94 28.16 -26.44
N ALA A 1081 -31.18 29.11 -27.00
CA ALA A 1081 -29.78 29.33 -26.63
C ALA A 1081 -29.64 29.75 -25.16
N GLY A 1082 -30.60 30.55 -24.65
CA GLY A 1082 -30.71 30.90 -23.24
C GLY A 1082 -30.94 29.67 -22.34
N GLU A 1083 -31.81 28.74 -22.76
CA GLU A 1083 -32.03 27.48 -22.04
C GLU A 1083 -30.79 26.60 -22.04
N TYR A 1084 -30.13 26.39 -23.19
CA TYR A 1084 -28.91 25.59 -23.25
C TYR A 1084 -27.77 26.16 -22.41
N ARG A 1085 -27.65 27.49 -22.28
CA ARG A 1085 -26.67 28.12 -21.37
C ARG A 1085 -26.98 27.83 -19.89
N LYS A 1086 -28.27 27.82 -19.50
CA LYS A 1086 -28.68 27.40 -18.15
C LYS A 1086 -28.36 25.93 -17.92
N ASP A 1087 -28.67 25.06 -18.89
CA ASP A 1087 -28.36 23.63 -18.81
C ASP A 1087 -26.86 23.37 -18.68
N ILE A 1088 -26.02 24.04 -19.47
CA ILE A 1088 -24.56 23.92 -19.37
C ILE A 1088 -24.09 24.32 -17.96
N THR A 1089 -24.68 25.36 -17.37
CA THR A 1089 -24.32 25.80 -16.01
C THR A 1089 -24.73 24.76 -14.97
N ALA A 1090 -25.92 24.16 -15.10
CA ALA A 1090 -26.39 23.09 -14.21
C ALA A 1090 -25.54 21.82 -14.34
N ILE A 1091 -25.23 21.40 -15.56
CA ILE A 1091 -24.39 20.23 -15.85
C ILE A 1091 -22.95 20.47 -15.36
N ALA A 1092 -22.41 21.68 -15.52
CA ALA A 1092 -21.09 22.04 -15.01
C ALA A 1092 -21.02 21.99 -13.48
N ARG A 1093 -22.10 22.38 -12.77
CA ARG A 1093 -22.20 22.23 -11.32
C ARG A 1093 -22.20 20.75 -10.91
N ALA A 1094 -23.01 19.92 -11.57
CA ALA A 1094 -23.00 18.47 -11.33
C ALA A 1094 -21.64 17.82 -11.64
N LEU A 1095 -20.94 18.27 -12.68
CA LEU A 1095 -19.56 17.85 -12.96
C LEU A 1095 -18.62 18.18 -11.80
N ASN A 1096 -18.70 19.39 -11.24
CA ASN A 1096 -17.90 19.78 -10.08
C ASN A 1096 -18.22 18.91 -8.87
N ASP A 1097 -19.50 18.64 -8.60
CA ASP A 1097 -19.92 17.76 -7.50
C ASP A 1097 -19.35 16.33 -7.66
N TYR A 1098 -19.41 15.76 -8.87
CA TYR A 1098 -18.75 14.47 -9.14
C TYR A 1098 -17.23 14.54 -8.94
N GLN A 1099 -16.57 15.65 -9.31
CA GLN A 1099 -15.13 15.82 -9.07
C GLN A 1099 -14.79 15.90 -7.58
N THR A 1100 -15.63 16.56 -6.78
CA THR A 1100 -15.52 16.56 -5.32
C THR A 1100 -15.66 15.15 -4.75
N LEU A 1101 -16.62 14.36 -5.24
CA LEU A 1101 -16.78 12.96 -4.83
C LEU A 1101 -15.61 12.07 -5.26
N VAL A 1102 -15.03 12.29 -6.46
CA VAL A 1102 -13.80 11.59 -6.90
C VAL A 1102 -12.66 11.88 -5.93
N GLN A 1103 -12.49 13.15 -5.51
CA GLN A 1103 -11.47 13.50 -4.53
C GLN A 1103 -11.77 12.90 -3.15
N ALA A 1104 -13.03 12.92 -2.71
CA ALA A 1104 -13.44 12.38 -1.42
C ALA A 1104 -13.22 10.86 -1.32
N PHE A 1105 -13.53 10.10 -2.37
CA PHE A 1105 -13.37 8.64 -2.37
C PHE A 1105 -11.97 8.16 -2.76
N GLY A 1106 -11.14 9.03 -3.35
CA GLY A 1106 -9.77 8.69 -3.74
C GLY A 1106 -8.80 8.47 -2.58
N LEU A 1107 -7.57 8.07 -2.91
CA LEU A 1107 -6.51 7.77 -1.93
C LEU A 1107 -6.17 8.93 -1.00
N ASP A 1108 -6.28 10.18 -1.47
CA ASP A 1108 -6.02 11.40 -0.70
C ASP A 1108 -7.25 11.90 0.10
N GLY A 1109 -8.39 11.23 -0.03
CA GLY A 1109 -9.65 11.61 0.60
C GLY A 1109 -9.93 10.84 1.90
N ILE A 1110 -11.10 10.21 1.97
CA ILE A 1110 -11.57 9.39 3.09
C ILE A 1110 -10.58 8.27 3.41
N GLN A 1111 -10.01 7.63 2.37
CA GLN A 1111 -9.04 6.54 2.56
C GLN A 1111 -7.80 7.00 3.33
N TYR A 1112 -7.25 8.18 3.00
CA TYR A 1112 -6.14 8.78 3.74
C TYR A 1112 -6.51 9.08 5.20
N MET A 1113 -7.70 9.61 5.45
CA MET A 1113 -8.15 9.90 6.82
C MET A 1113 -8.21 8.64 7.68
N ILE A 1114 -8.78 7.56 7.14
CA ILE A 1114 -8.87 6.28 7.85
C ILE A 1114 -7.44 5.75 8.09
N ILE A 1115 -6.59 5.71 7.06
CA ILE A 1115 -5.22 5.19 7.20
C ILE A 1115 -4.43 6.00 8.23
N ARG A 1116 -4.53 7.33 8.20
CA ARG A 1116 -3.85 8.22 9.17
C ARG A 1116 -4.22 7.85 10.61
N GLY A 1117 -5.47 7.51 10.89
CA GLY A 1117 -5.91 7.06 12.22
C GLY A 1117 -5.36 5.69 12.62
N VAL A 1118 -5.02 4.81 11.68
CA VAL A 1118 -4.47 3.47 11.96
C VAL A 1118 -2.94 3.45 12.07
N VAL A 1119 -2.24 4.36 11.38
CA VAL A 1119 -0.76 4.40 11.36
C VAL A 1119 -0.14 4.39 12.77
N PRO A 1120 -0.61 5.18 13.76
CA PRO A 1120 -0.04 5.16 15.11
C PRO A 1120 -0.09 3.78 15.78
N GLU A 1121 -1.16 3.02 15.58
CA GLU A 1121 -1.28 1.66 16.13
C GLU A 1121 -0.28 0.71 15.46
N ILE A 1122 -0.17 0.77 14.12
CA ILE A 1122 0.81 -0.03 13.38
C ILE A 1122 2.23 0.28 13.86
N MET A 1123 2.55 1.56 14.03
CA MET A 1123 3.85 2.01 14.55
C MET A 1123 4.11 1.49 15.95
N HIS A 1124 3.14 1.59 16.86
CA HIS A 1124 3.27 1.12 18.23
C HIS A 1124 3.58 -0.38 18.26
N ARG A 1125 2.81 -1.20 17.54
CA ARG A 1125 3.03 -2.66 17.46
C ARG A 1125 4.35 -3.03 16.80
N ALA A 1126 4.72 -2.36 15.72
CA ALA A 1126 6.01 -2.57 15.07
C ALA A 1126 7.16 -2.22 16.03
N ASN A 1127 7.03 -1.14 16.81
CA ASN A 1127 8.06 -0.72 17.74
C ASN A 1127 8.20 -1.64 18.96
N ASP A 1128 7.11 -2.20 19.48
CA ASP A 1128 7.17 -3.20 20.55
C ASP A 1128 8.04 -4.40 20.12
N ILE A 1129 7.79 -4.89 18.90
CA ILE A 1129 8.50 -6.04 18.33
C ILE A 1129 9.95 -5.67 18.00
N LEU A 1130 10.18 -4.49 17.42
CA LEU A 1130 11.51 -4.02 17.07
C LEU A 1130 12.37 -3.75 18.31
N ALA A 1131 11.78 -3.22 19.38
CA ALA A 1131 12.46 -2.98 20.64
C ALA A 1131 12.97 -4.29 21.25
N ALA A 1132 12.15 -5.35 21.23
CA ALA A 1132 12.56 -6.68 21.67
C ALA A 1132 13.76 -7.23 20.85
N MET A 1133 13.76 -7.07 19.52
CA MET A 1133 14.85 -7.56 18.65
C MET A 1133 16.13 -6.73 18.67
N THR A 1134 16.06 -5.47 19.13
CA THR A 1134 17.19 -4.52 19.09
C THR A 1134 17.66 -4.05 20.45
N GLY A 1135 17.00 -4.48 21.53
CA GLY A 1135 17.23 -3.96 22.88
C GLY A 1135 16.88 -2.47 22.99
N GLY A 1136 15.81 -2.04 22.31
CA GLY A 1136 15.33 -0.66 22.30
C GLY A 1136 16.17 0.34 21.50
N ARG A 1137 17.18 -0.10 20.75
CA ARG A 1137 18.10 0.80 20.03
C ARG A 1137 17.50 1.48 18.79
N MET A 1138 16.41 0.95 18.27
CA MET A 1138 15.76 1.39 17.03
C MET A 1138 14.26 1.49 17.19
N ALA A 1139 13.66 2.50 16.56
CA ALA A 1139 12.21 2.66 16.44
C ALA A 1139 11.83 3.09 15.03
N VAL A 1140 10.74 2.53 14.51
CA VAL A 1140 10.04 2.90 13.28
C VAL A 1140 9.17 4.13 13.53
N ASP A 1141 9.30 5.10 12.63
CA ASP A 1141 8.54 6.33 12.57
C ASP A 1141 7.87 6.42 11.19
N ILE A 1142 6.55 6.15 11.13
CA ILE A 1142 5.76 6.25 9.90
C ILE A 1142 5.06 7.60 9.88
N ARG A 1143 5.48 8.48 8.97
CA ARG A 1143 4.92 9.82 8.81
C ARG A 1143 3.89 9.81 7.69
N THR A 1144 2.75 10.44 7.91
CA THR A 1144 1.62 10.51 6.95
C THR A 1144 1.61 11.79 6.11
N GLU A 1145 2.64 12.63 6.26
CA GLU A 1145 2.78 13.89 5.55
C GLU A 1145 4.24 14.12 5.13
N LYS A 1146 4.41 14.82 4.00
CA LYS A 1146 5.72 15.23 3.48
C LYS A 1146 5.67 16.64 2.93
N GLU A 1147 6.70 17.43 3.20
CA GLU A 1147 6.88 18.73 2.54
C GLU A 1147 7.56 18.54 1.16
N GLN A 1148 6.91 19.02 0.09
CA GLN A 1148 7.51 19.04 -1.24
C GLN A 1148 8.60 20.11 -1.34
N LYS A 1149 9.84 19.70 -1.63
CA LYS A 1149 11.00 20.61 -1.78
C LYS A 1149 10.84 21.70 -2.85
N SER A 1150 10.00 21.49 -3.87
CA SER A 1150 9.80 22.43 -4.97
C SER A 1150 8.72 23.49 -4.70
N THR A 1151 7.71 23.15 -3.89
CA THR A 1151 6.50 23.98 -3.70
C THR A 1151 6.27 24.39 -2.25
N GLN A 1152 7.04 23.84 -1.30
CA GLN A 1152 6.81 23.98 0.16
C GLN A 1152 5.40 23.59 0.62
N LYS A 1153 4.66 22.85 -0.20
CA LYS A 1153 3.34 22.33 0.18
C LYS A 1153 3.50 21.02 0.92
N ILE A 1154 2.75 20.88 2.01
CA ILE A 1154 2.54 19.61 2.70
C ILE A 1154 1.61 18.77 1.82
N VAL A 1155 2.06 17.58 1.47
CA VAL A 1155 1.28 16.59 0.73
C VAL A 1155 1.13 15.33 1.56
N ASN A 1156 -0.02 14.67 1.43
CA ASN A 1156 -0.25 13.35 2.02
C ASN A 1156 0.79 12.38 1.47
N SER A 1157 1.51 11.70 2.36
CA SER A 1157 2.55 10.75 1.98
C SER A 1157 2.85 9.84 3.13
N LEU A 1158 3.05 8.55 2.87
CA LEU A 1158 3.46 7.59 3.89
C LEU A 1158 4.98 7.38 3.79
N GLU A 1159 5.76 8.09 4.60
CA GLU A 1159 7.21 7.94 4.70
C GLU A 1159 7.60 7.10 5.92
N VAL A 1160 8.58 6.20 5.75
CA VAL A 1160 9.08 5.38 6.87
C VAL A 1160 10.51 5.78 7.20
N TRP A 1161 10.66 6.29 8.42
CA TRP A 1161 11.91 6.72 9.02
C TRP A 1161 12.26 5.79 10.18
N ILE A 1162 13.55 5.67 10.46
CA ILE A 1162 14.07 4.82 11.52
C ILE A 1162 14.89 5.70 12.44
N ASN A 1163 14.45 5.78 13.69
CA ASN A 1163 15.09 6.51 14.76
C ASN A 1163 16.04 5.57 15.48
N SER A 1164 17.33 5.91 15.50
CA SER A 1164 18.35 5.18 16.25
C SER A 1164 18.87 6.01 17.42
N ILE A 1165 19.13 5.37 18.57
CA ILE A 1165 19.71 6.01 19.76
C ILE A 1165 21.06 6.67 19.47
N THR A 1166 21.87 6.12 18.55
CA THR A 1166 23.25 6.57 18.30
C THR A 1166 23.43 7.34 16.98
N GLY A 1167 22.46 7.29 16.06
CA GLY A 1167 22.68 7.63 14.64
C GLY A 1167 21.79 8.71 14.00
N GLY A 1168 20.83 9.27 14.76
CA GLY A 1168 19.81 10.17 14.21
C GLY A 1168 18.71 9.44 13.43
N SER A 1169 17.72 10.19 12.92
CA SER A 1169 16.61 9.66 12.10
C SER A 1169 17.06 9.48 10.65
N ARG A 1170 16.92 8.28 10.08
CA ARG A 1170 17.31 7.99 8.69
C ARG A 1170 16.25 7.18 7.95
N PRO A 1171 16.18 7.25 6.61
CA PRO A 1171 15.27 6.41 5.82
C PRO A 1171 15.65 4.92 5.93
N TYR A 1172 14.64 4.05 5.88
CA TYR A 1172 14.81 2.58 5.88
C TYR A 1172 15.92 2.09 4.93
N GLN A 1173 16.03 2.68 3.73
CA GLN A 1173 17.01 2.26 2.71
C GLN A 1173 18.48 2.43 3.13
N SER A 1174 18.76 3.26 4.13
CA SER A 1174 20.13 3.60 4.57
C SER A 1174 20.73 2.65 5.61
N HIS A 1175 19.95 1.67 6.09
CA HIS A 1175 20.38 0.72 7.12
C HIS A 1175 21.14 -0.49 6.56
N SER A 1176 21.90 -1.17 7.42
CA SER A 1176 22.61 -2.40 7.07
C SER A 1176 21.64 -3.55 6.77
N GLY A 1177 22.10 -4.60 6.08
CA GLY A 1177 21.25 -5.73 5.69
C GLY A 1177 20.53 -6.39 6.87
N GLY A 1178 21.23 -6.65 7.99
CA GLY A 1178 20.63 -7.25 9.18
C GLY A 1178 19.65 -6.33 9.91
N GLU A 1179 19.92 -5.02 9.98
CA GLU A 1179 18.99 -4.04 10.54
C GLU A 1179 17.70 -3.93 9.71
N LYS A 1180 17.84 -3.89 8.38
CA LYS A 1180 16.68 -3.86 7.47
C LYS A 1180 15.77 -5.06 7.67
N VAL A 1181 16.33 -6.25 7.85
CA VAL A 1181 15.53 -7.46 8.12
C VAL A 1181 14.76 -7.33 9.44
N LYS A 1182 15.42 -6.92 10.53
CA LYS A 1182 14.75 -6.71 11.83
C LYS A 1182 13.60 -5.69 11.73
N ILE A 1183 13.83 -4.56 11.04
CA ILE A 1183 12.82 -3.52 10.83
C ILE A 1183 11.65 -4.05 9.98
N ALA A 1184 11.94 -4.68 8.84
CA ALA A 1184 10.93 -5.23 7.94
C ALA A 1184 10.07 -6.28 8.63
N LEU A 1185 10.69 -7.14 9.43
CA LEU A 1185 10.01 -8.16 10.22
C LEU A 1185 9.08 -7.54 11.26
N ALA A 1186 9.57 -6.55 12.00
CA ALA A 1186 8.78 -5.85 13.02
C ALA A 1186 7.55 -5.15 12.42
N VAL A 1187 7.72 -4.43 11.32
CA VAL A 1187 6.63 -3.72 10.64
C VAL A 1187 5.63 -4.72 10.06
N THR A 1188 6.11 -5.79 9.43
CA THR A 1188 5.23 -6.81 8.84
C THR A 1188 4.40 -7.53 9.90
N LEU A 1189 5.03 -7.89 11.03
CA LEU A 1189 4.31 -8.48 12.14
C LEU A 1189 3.33 -7.49 12.79
N GLY A 1190 3.69 -6.21 12.91
CA GLY A 1190 2.77 -5.17 13.37
C GLY A 1190 1.55 -5.02 12.47
N LEU A 1191 1.74 -5.01 11.14
CA LEU A 1191 0.66 -5.01 10.14
C LEU A 1191 -0.24 -6.25 10.26
N ALA A 1192 0.36 -7.44 10.39
CA ALA A 1192 -0.37 -8.69 10.55
C ALA A 1192 -1.20 -8.70 11.85
N ASP A 1193 -0.66 -8.21 12.97
CA ASP A 1193 -1.35 -8.14 14.26
C ASP A 1193 -2.54 -7.16 14.23
N VAL A 1194 -2.35 -5.98 13.61
CA VAL A 1194 -3.43 -4.98 13.44
C VAL A 1194 -4.53 -5.53 12.52
N LYS A 1195 -4.16 -6.18 11.42
CA LYS A 1195 -5.11 -6.80 10.47
C LYS A 1195 -5.90 -7.96 11.09
N ALA A 1196 -5.29 -8.74 12.00
CA ALA A 1196 -5.97 -9.84 12.67
C ALA A 1196 -7.11 -9.39 13.59
N ARG A 1197 -7.10 -8.13 14.05
CA ARG A 1197 -8.03 -7.62 15.08
C ARG A 1197 -9.11 -6.66 14.58
N ARG A 1198 -8.90 -6.01 13.43
CA ARG A 1198 -9.82 -5.01 12.89
C ARG A 1198 -10.95 -5.64 12.05
N ALA A 1199 -11.96 -4.82 11.73
CA ALA A 1199 -13.10 -5.23 10.91
C ALA A 1199 -12.68 -5.41 9.43
N GLY A 1200 -13.43 -6.23 8.68
CA GLY A 1200 -13.08 -6.61 7.30
C GLY A 1200 -12.61 -8.08 7.20
N VAL A 1201 -11.79 -8.39 6.20
CA VAL A 1201 -11.15 -9.72 6.07
C VAL A 1201 -10.08 -9.88 7.14
N GLN A 1202 -10.28 -10.70 8.15
CA GLN A 1202 -9.26 -10.98 9.18
C GLN A 1202 -8.31 -12.05 8.64
N LEU A 1203 -7.00 -11.84 8.71
CA LEU A 1203 -6.06 -12.87 8.26
C LEU A 1203 -5.97 -13.98 9.30
N GLY A 1204 -6.51 -15.14 8.95
CA GLY A 1204 -6.46 -16.36 9.76
C GLY A 1204 -5.21 -17.20 9.53
N MET A 1205 -4.21 -16.65 8.85
CA MET A 1205 -2.93 -17.30 8.61
C MET A 1205 -1.77 -16.32 8.51
N LEU A 1206 -0.61 -16.78 8.95
CA LEU A 1206 0.66 -16.12 8.81
C LEU A 1206 1.75 -17.17 8.55
N PHE A 1207 2.17 -17.32 7.30
CA PHE A 1207 3.21 -18.26 6.92
C PHE A 1207 4.49 -17.52 6.58
N ILE A 1208 5.59 -17.91 7.20
CA ILE A 1208 6.84 -17.15 7.17
C ILE A 1208 8.00 -18.07 6.80
N ASP A 1209 8.77 -17.65 5.80
CA ASP A 1209 9.99 -18.32 5.36
C ASP A 1209 11.16 -17.76 6.16
N GLU A 1210 12.26 -18.50 6.25
CA GLU A 1210 13.34 -18.17 7.17
C GLU A 1210 13.87 -16.74 7.01
N PRO A 1211 13.85 -15.91 8.08
CA PRO A 1211 14.40 -14.56 8.02
C PRO A 1211 15.92 -14.62 7.83
N PRO A 1212 16.47 -13.92 6.83
CA PRO A 1212 17.90 -13.97 6.57
C PRO A 1212 18.68 -13.10 7.58
N PHE A 1213 19.84 -13.57 8.04
CA PHE A 1213 20.81 -12.75 8.81
C PHE A 1213 20.35 -12.26 10.21
N LEU A 1214 19.52 -13.02 10.93
CA LEU A 1214 19.28 -12.79 12.36
C LEU A 1214 20.43 -13.36 13.22
N ASP A 1215 20.83 -12.61 14.24
CA ASP A 1215 21.68 -13.09 15.33
C ASP A 1215 20.86 -13.92 16.34
N ALA A 1216 21.52 -14.64 17.25
CA ALA A 1216 20.84 -15.52 18.20
C ALA A 1216 19.77 -14.78 19.03
N ASP A 1217 20.11 -13.59 19.55
CA ASP A 1217 19.20 -12.73 20.31
C ASP A 1217 18.00 -12.26 19.44
N GLY A 1218 18.25 -11.92 18.18
CA GLY A 1218 17.21 -11.52 17.23
C GLY A 1218 16.28 -12.68 16.86
N THR A 1219 16.82 -13.89 16.69
CA THR A 1219 16.03 -15.11 16.45
C THR A 1219 15.12 -15.43 17.64
N GLU A 1220 15.63 -15.29 18.86
CA GLU A 1220 14.85 -15.54 20.07
C GLU A 1220 13.71 -14.54 20.24
N ALA A 1221 14.01 -13.24 20.13
CA ALA A 1221 12.99 -12.18 20.19
C ALA A 1221 11.93 -12.33 19.07
N TYR A 1222 12.35 -12.77 17.89
CA TYR A 1222 11.43 -13.05 16.79
C TYR A 1222 10.50 -14.24 17.09
N ALA A 1223 11.04 -15.33 17.63
CA ALA A 1223 10.23 -16.47 18.03
C ALA A 1223 9.20 -16.11 19.11
N ASP A 1224 9.61 -15.28 20.08
CA ASP A 1224 8.74 -14.80 21.15
C ASP A 1224 7.64 -13.87 20.61
N ALA A 1225 7.96 -13.03 19.62
CA ALA A 1225 6.97 -12.19 18.95
C ALA A 1225 5.90 -13.04 18.22
N LEU A 1226 6.30 -14.13 17.55
CA LEU A 1226 5.36 -15.06 16.91
C LEU A 1226 4.50 -15.82 17.92
N ALA A 1227 5.10 -16.29 19.03
CA ALA A 1227 4.38 -16.98 20.09
C ALA A 1227 3.35 -16.05 20.76
N ASN A 1228 3.74 -14.80 21.04
CA ASN A 1228 2.85 -13.78 21.58
C ASN A 1228 1.72 -13.43 20.60
N MET A 1229 2.02 -13.35 19.30
CA MET A 1229 1.00 -13.13 18.28
C MET A 1229 0.02 -14.30 18.16
N ALA A 1230 0.50 -15.54 18.22
CA ALA A 1230 -0.34 -16.74 18.25
C ALA A 1230 -1.27 -16.74 19.46
N ALA A 1231 -0.73 -16.42 20.65
CA ALA A 1231 -1.50 -16.37 21.89
C ALA A 1231 -2.61 -15.31 21.86
N ARG A 1232 -2.34 -14.14 21.26
CA ARG A 1232 -3.33 -13.06 21.11
C ARG A 1232 -4.37 -13.32 20.01
N ASN A 1233 -4.02 -14.13 19.01
CA ASN A 1233 -4.87 -14.41 17.85
C ASN A 1233 -5.10 -15.93 17.71
N PRO A 1234 -5.90 -16.56 18.61
CA PRO A 1234 -6.10 -18.01 18.61
C PRO A 1234 -6.74 -18.56 17.32
N GLY A 1235 -7.45 -17.71 16.56
CA GLY A 1235 -8.03 -18.07 15.26
C GLY A 1235 -7.05 -18.01 14.07
N MET A 1236 -5.81 -17.57 14.29
CA MET A 1236 -4.77 -17.44 13.28
C MET A 1236 -3.82 -18.64 13.28
N ARG A 1237 -3.43 -19.10 12.09
CA ARG A 1237 -2.56 -20.25 11.88
C ARG A 1237 -1.18 -19.78 11.48
N ILE A 1238 -0.22 -19.93 12.37
CA ILE A 1238 1.15 -19.47 12.14
C ILE A 1238 2.01 -20.66 11.68
N LEU A 1239 2.53 -20.61 10.46
CA LEU A 1239 3.55 -21.57 10.01
C LEU A 1239 4.87 -20.85 9.81
N ALA A 1240 5.94 -21.34 10.40
CA ALA A 1240 7.28 -20.90 10.04
C ALA A 1240 7.99 -22.00 9.25
N ILE A 1241 8.93 -21.63 8.39
CA ILE A 1241 9.87 -22.52 7.72
C ILE A 1241 11.27 -22.06 8.11
N SER A 1242 12.03 -22.86 8.84
CA SER A 1242 13.39 -22.52 9.27
C SER A 1242 14.18 -23.80 9.52
N HIS A 1243 15.51 -23.71 9.40
CA HIS A 1243 16.42 -24.78 9.81
C HIS A 1243 17.08 -24.48 11.16
N ASP A 1244 16.77 -23.33 11.78
CA ASP A 1244 17.33 -22.92 13.08
C ASP A 1244 16.75 -23.81 14.20
N PRO A 1245 17.61 -24.53 14.95
CA PRO A 1245 17.17 -25.35 16.08
C PRO A 1245 16.46 -24.56 17.19
N THR A 1246 16.80 -23.29 17.37
CA THR A 1246 16.21 -22.37 18.36
C THR A 1246 14.77 -22.05 18.00
N MET A 1247 14.52 -21.75 16.72
CA MET A 1247 13.16 -21.59 16.19
C MET A 1247 12.38 -22.88 16.34
N LYS A 1248 12.96 -24.02 15.93
CA LYS A 1248 12.31 -25.33 16.05
C LYS A 1248 11.86 -25.64 17.49
N ALA A 1249 12.65 -25.24 18.49
CA ALA A 1249 12.30 -25.44 19.89
C ALA A 1249 11.14 -24.55 20.38
N ARG A 1250 10.82 -23.44 19.73
CA ARG A 1250 9.73 -22.55 20.19
C ARG A 1250 8.35 -22.95 19.64
N PHE A 1251 8.28 -23.78 18.58
CA PHE A 1251 7.02 -24.15 17.93
C PHE A 1251 6.45 -25.47 18.48
N PRO A 1252 5.15 -25.51 18.84
CA PRO A 1252 4.52 -26.66 19.45
C PRO A 1252 4.27 -27.84 18.51
N GLN A 1253 4.12 -27.57 17.23
CA GLN A 1253 3.75 -28.54 16.21
C GLN A 1253 4.83 -28.61 15.14
N ASN A 1254 5.14 -29.80 14.64
CA ASN A 1254 6.15 -29.97 13.61
C ASN A 1254 5.55 -30.61 12.37
N ILE A 1255 5.71 -29.94 11.24
CA ILE A 1255 5.34 -30.49 9.94
C ILE A 1255 6.63 -30.95 9.28
N ILE A 1256 6.70 -32.21 8.88
CA ILE A 1256 7.89 -32.80 8.27
C ILE A 1256 7.63 -33.05 6.79
N VAL A 1257 8.53 -32.51 5.97
CA VAL A 1257 8.58 -32.75 4.52
C VAL A 1257 9.78 -33.62 4.19
N GLN A 1258 9.53 -34.78 3.57
CA GLN A 1258 10.55 -35.75 3.21
C GLN A 1258 10.56 -35.97 1.69
N GLY A 1259 11.75 -36.23 1.13
CA GLY A 1259 11.90 -36.55 -0.29
C GLY A 1259 11.91 -38.07 -0.49
N GLY A 1260 11.17 -38.58 -1.48
CA GLY A 1260 11.16 -39.99 -1.86
C GLY A 1260 11.22 -40.20 -3.38
N GLU A 1261 11.28 -41.48 -3.79
CA GLU A 1261 11.35 -41.88 -5.21
C GLU A 1261 10.15 -41.39 -6.04
N ASN A 1262 8.99 -41.24 -5.39
CA ASN A 1262 7.75 -40.74 -6.00
C ASN A 1262 7.50 -39.24 -5.76
N GLY A 1263 8.54 -38.47 -5.43
CA GLY A 1263 8.43 -37.04 -5.09
C GLY A 1263 8.40 -36.81 -3.58
N SER A 1264 8.16 -35.55 -3.19
CA SER A 1264 8.11 -35.17 -1.77
C SER A 1264 6.79 -35.59 -1.12
N SER A 1265 6.82 -35.97 0.17
CA SER A 1265 5.67 -36.23 1.01
C SER A 1265 5.66 -35.30 2.22
N VAL A 1266 4.47 -35.08 2.79
CA VAL A 1266 4.25 -34.24 3.97
C VAL A 1266 3.52 -35.02 5.05
N SER A 1267 3.93 -34.85 6.29
CA SER A 1267 3.31 -35.44 7.49
C SER A 1267 3.40 -34.46 8.65
N MET A 1268 2.43 -34.49 9.55
CA MET A 1268 2.43 -33.71 10.80
C MET A 1268 2.79 -34.63 11.96
N GLU A 1269 3.74 -34.22 12.79
CA GLU A 1269 4.13 -34.86 14.06
C GLU A 1269 3.56 -34.11 15.26
#